data_AF-A8QCU5-F1
#
_entry.id   AF-A8QCU5-F1
#
_cell.length_a   1.000
_cell.length_b   1.000
_cell.length_c   1.000
_cell.angle_alpha   90.00
_cell.angle_beta   90.00
_cell.angle_gamma   90.00
#
_symmetry.space_group_name_H-M   'P 1'
#
loop_
_entity.id
_entity.type
_entity.pdbx_description
1 polymer ?
#
loop_
_entity_poly.entity_id
_entity_poly.type
_entity_poly.pdbx_seq_one_letter_code
_entity_poly.pdbx_strand_id
1 'polypeptide(L)'
;MSGRSQDCVRTPAALAQSGLMCCELTYTPLLKGATELQSVLPDPDATFCPDRMKWIACKRSEDPLHTPACWSDMATDIIDQGPIWYTEWRDPWLLHKNIKDLADRVVWKTREYDAALPMELWTAFKTSRERAPAPGHTPDSELARALSLLVRILGNALHGEKRPVPLDSKTFAQSLGWDPSLKAIMDHLGWHLAPLDEDMHRSALHPPSDTASCWPVYVELATWCAHLNGTPAAPEGMTWQIQPFISPLVPSNVARPDERIHFASARLGVSTEESAKRICDMYRLNSSCFPSRHQELFLALEYVEDVRHLGEPITTLMVMEQSQGMCTYKDVRASYERLGIPTPVVAPGCVSLWDEMPPPPPMAPDEALRAYNRAVHEALLHGTDEELRSARRALRVLARYHSPAPELDERERANPVQDPQDAYELLQTSPDIDDGLVLMGYEVYVNEAKSRAELLRMALEAIADARQSDYLHRFLRGEQESGSPVSLPRGLYNIGNTCYLNSLLQYLDWIRPVREAVRMACESASRNIASAQQERALTFAQLLDALFSTMASSNEPALFPSKELAYLALVPLVWEQAYDCTKDELMRQVTTQQDVCECLDNIVSLLDTACASEATQAPVRRLFSGASLQKLDPAPKDSSGTDGTKQTFTSIPVTILPGTRDVYDALDTFFNEEFVFLGNDAKVRREITLQEAPILLQIHVQRVQYDRTAQRIVKNQAALDLPDTIFLDRYMDLSLSKSERRPTLTLLHTRSQELRREKTKCTDRIQLLEDEHLTGLERAANALDSLQNTTLDDDELHLLLQEHSPEELMREASHMRAEVHQLRMQADTLRTELQGVWADERHVPYQLASVCMHRGEATHGHYFVNQRDFAKNEWISFNDTNVSTITGNECRESTSSL
;
A
#
# COMPACT_ATOMS: atom_id res chain seq x y z
N MET A 1 27.64 26.33 24.07
CA MET A 1 28.52 25.24 23.59
C MET A 1 28.68 24.09 24.60
N SER A 2 28.26 24.24 25.86
CA SER A 2 28.61 23.35 26.99
C SER A 2 27.90 21.98 27.12
N GLY A 3 27.12 21.54 26.12
CA GLY A 3 26.56 20.17 26.10
C GLY A 3 27.29 19.22 25.14
N ARG A 4 28.07 19.74 24.19
CA ARG A 4 28.45 19.04 22.95
C ARG A 4 29.68 18.14 23.07
N SER A 5 30.42 18.25 24.17
CA SER A 5 31.67 17.51 24.37
C SER A 5 31.44 16.10 24.94
N GLN A 6 30.23 15.81 25.44
CA GLN A 6 29.93 14.62 26.26
C GLN A 6 29.43 13.40 25.47
N ASP A 7 29.20 13.53 24.16
CA ASP A 7 28.40 12.55 23.40
C ASP A 7 29.20 11.61 22.46
N CYS A 8 30.54 11.67 22.45
CA CYS A 8 31.40 10.84 21.58
C CYS A 8 32.85 10.75 22.09
N VAL A 9 33.45 9.56 22.04
CA VAL A 9 34.87 9.29 22.31
C VAL A 9 35.69 9.59 21.05
N ARG A 10 36.83 10.28 21.18
CA ARG A 10 37.59 10.82 20.04
C ARG A 10 39.04 10.36 20.03
N THR A 11 39.63 10.18 18.84
CA THR A 11 41.08 10.13 18.69
C THR A 11 41.70 11.51 18.95
N PRO A 12 43.00 11.60 19.31
CA PRO A 12 43.67 12.90 19.45
C PRO A 12 43.56 13.79 18.22
N ALA A 13 43.72 13.20 17.02
CA ALA A 13 43.56 13.92 15.75
C ALA A 13 42.11 14.37 15.50
N ALA A 14 41.12 13.55 15.86
CA ALA A 14 39.69 13.92 15.79
C ALA A 14 39.36 15.07 16.75
N LEU A 15 39.95 15.08 17.94
CA LEU A 15 39.76 16.15 18.92
C LEU A 15 40.32 17.47 18.41
N ALA A 16 41.50 17.46 17.79
CA ALA A 16 42.07 18.64 17.14
C ALA A 16 41.21 19.17 15.98
N GLN A 17 40.57 18.27 15.24
CA GLN A 17 39.64 18.61 14.15
C GLN A 17 38.27 19.10 14.65
N SER A 18 37.83 18.66 15.83
CA SER A 18 36.47 18.92 16.35
C SER A 18 36.13 20.38 16.69
N GLY A 19 37.08 21.32 16.61
CA GLY A 19 36.90 22.70 17.04
C GLY A 19 36.63 22.90 18.54
N LEU A 20 36.66 21.82 19.33
CA LEU A 20 36.51 21.84 20.79
C LEU A 20 37.80 22.26 21.50
N MET A 21 38.95 22.14 20.83
CA MET A 21 40.21 22.76 21.26
C MET A 21 40.43 24.04 20.47
N CYS A 22 41.10 25.02 21.06
CA CYS A 22 41.45 26.26 20.36
C CYS A 22 42.40 25.94 19.19
N CYS A 23 41.89 26.02 17.96
CA CYS A 23 42.66 25.83 16.72
C CYS A 23 43.38 27.11 16.27
N GLU A 24 43.16 28.23 16.96
CA GLU A 24 43.78 29.52 16.66
C GLU A 24 45.24 29.57 17.12
N LEU A 25 46.02 30.43 16.47
CA LEU A 25 47.45 30.56 16.75
C LEU A 25 47.63 31.21 18.13
N THR A 26 47.96 30.40 19.12
CA THR A 26 48.31 30.88 20.46
C THR A 26 49.81 31.08 20.60
N TYR A 27 50.22 31.86 21.59
CA TYR A 27 51.61 32.21 21.79
C TYR A 27 52.02 31.98 23.24
N THR A 28 53.20 31.38 23.43
CA THR A 28 53.81 31.23 24.75
C THR A 28 54.86 32.32 24.95
N PRO A 29 54.67 33.24 25.92
CA PRO A 29 55.70 34.20 26.30
C PRO A 29 56.72 33.54 27.24
N LEU A 30 57.97 33.42 26.79
CA LEU A 30 59.09 32.93 27.57
C LEU A 30 60.05 34.09 27.88
N LEU A 31 60.07 34.54 29.13
CA LEU A 31 61.03 35.53 29.61
C LEU A 31 62.13 34.84 30.42
N LYS A 32 63.38 34.91 29.97
CA LYS A 32 64.54 34.43 30.74
C LYS A 32 65.17 35.60 31.49
N GLY A 33 65.26 35.49 32.82
CA GLY A 33 65.92 36.47 33.69
C GLY A 33 65.06 37.05 34.82
N ALA A 34 63.76 36.75 34.89
CA ALA A 34 62.89 37.13 36.00
C ALA A 34 62.18 35.89 36.58
N THR A 35 62.39 35.61 37.87
CA THR A 35 61.63 34.62 38.66
C THR A 35 60.15 34.98 38.82
N GLU A 36 59.73 36.16 38.36
CA GLU A 36 58.41 36.74 38.59
C GLU A 36 57.39 36.43 37.47
N LEU A 37 57.78 35.86 36.32
CA LEU A 37 56.83 35.67 35.20
C LEU A 37 55.68 34.70 35.53
N GLN A 38 55.95 33.67 36.34
CA GLN A 38 54.91 32.73 36.81
C GLN A 38 53.84 33.41 37.68
N SER A 39 54.13 34.59 38.23
CA SER A 39 53.17 35.39 39.00
C SER A 39 52.36 36.38 38.15
N VAL A 40 52.80 36.64 36.90
CA VAL A 40 52.16 37.59 35.97
C VAL A 40 51.14 36.88 35.06
N LEU A 41 51.39 35.62 34.71
CA LEU A 41 50.46 34.82 33.91
C LEU A 41 49.27 34.36 34.77
N PRO A 42 48.05 34.28 34.18
CA PRO A 42 46.90 33.77 34.91
C PRO A 42 47.03 32.27 35.28
N ASP A 43 47.85 31.52 34.53
CA ASP A 43 48.22 30.13 34.81
C ASP A 43 49.64 29.85 34.23
N PRO A 44 50.50 29.04 34.90
CA PRO A 44 51.84 28.71 34.39
C PRO A 44 51.89 28.11 32.98
N ASP A 45 50.83 27.41 32.58
CA ASP A 45 50.71 26.76 31.26
C ASP A 45 49.77 27.54 30.32
N ALA A 46 49.42 28.79 30.64
CA ALA A 46 48.57 29.61 29.80
C ALA A 46 49.32 30.13 28.56
N THR A 47 48.70 29.98 27.40
CA THR A 47 49.10 30.65 26.16
C THR A 47 48.11 31.76 25.83
N PHE A 48 48.59 32.85 25.24
CA PHE A 48 47.72 33.95 24.86
C PHE A 48 47.22 33.76 23.43
N CYS A 49 45.91 33.96 23.22
CA CYS A 49 45.26 33.96 21.93
C CYS A 49 44.93 35.42 21.53
N PRO A 50 45.71 36.04 20.62
CA PRO A 50 45.49 37.41 20.19
C PRO A 50 44.07 37.63 19.66
N ASP A 51 43.63 36.82 18.70
CA ASP A 51 42.34 36.99 18.01
C ASP A 51 41.14 37.00 18.96
N ARG A 52 41.18 36.22 20.04
CA ARG A 52 40.12 36.17 21.07
C ARG A 52 40.34 37.14 22.23
N MET A 53 41.51 37.77 22.34
CA MET A 53 41.93 38.53 23.53
C MET A 53 41.71 37.74 24.82
N LYS A 54 42.21 36.50 24.86
CA LYS A 54 42.08 35.60 26.01
C LYS A 54 43.33 34.76 26.24
N TRP A 55 43.52 34.37 27.49
CA TRP A 55 44.50 33.38 27.91
C TRP A 55 43.87 31.99 27.97
N ILE A 56 44.57 30.97 27.49
CA ILE A 56 44.07 29.60 27.41
C ILE A 56 45.09 28.65 28.04
N ALA A 57 44.69 27.85 29.02
CA ALA A 57 45.53 26.81 29.63
C ALA A 57 44.90 25.43 29.45
N CYS A 58 45.65 24.47 28.91
CA CYS A 58 45.22 23.09 28.70
C CYS A 58 46.03 22.13 29.58
N LYS A 59 45.39 21.49 30.56
CA LYS A 59 46.07 20.58 31.53
C LYS A 59 45.48 19.18 31.55
N ARG A 60 46.33 18.18 31.81
CA ARG A 60 45.93 16.78 32.05
C ARG A 60 45.42 16.62 33.50
N SER A 61 44.29 15.93 33.68
CA SER A 61 43.76 15.58 35.01
C SER A 61 44.50 14.36 35.59
N GLU A 62 44.92 14.40 36.86
CA GLU A 62 45.82 13.41 37.49
C GLU A 62 45.15 12.32 38.37
N ASP A 63 43.82 12.28 38.51
CA ASP A 63 43.14 11.28 39.37
C ASP A 63 42.99 9.89 38.69
N PRO A 64 43.38 8.77 39.35
CA PRO A 64 43.20 7.42 38.81
C PRO A 64 42.13 6.61 39.57
N LEU A 65 41.12 6.07 38.88
CA LEU A 65 40.22 5.02 39.39
C LEU A 65 40.17 3.82 38.39
N HIS A 66 39.38 2.78 38.68
CA HIS A 66 39.48 1.40 38.18
C HIS A 66 38.87 1.09 36.80
N THR A 67 39.58 0.27 35.99
CA THR A 67 39.13 -0.26 34.68
C THR A 67 37.96 -1.26 34.73
N PRO A 68 36.92 -1.12 33.89
CA PRO A 68 35.90 -2.16 33.68
C PRO A 68 36.39 -3.36 32.86
N ALA A 69 35.79 -4.53 33.10
CA ALA A 69 36.18 -5.81 32.47
C ALA A 69 35.96 -5.89 30.96
N CYS A 70 35.08 -5.07 30.36
CA CYS A 70 34.78 -5.11 28.92
C CYS A 70 35.92 -4.57 28.03
N TRP A 71 36.99 -4.02 28.62
CA TRP A 71 38.12 -3.43 27.92
C TRP A 71 39.36 -4.33 27.88
N SER A 72 39.33 -5.53 28.49
CA SER A 72 40.47 -6.45 28.49
C SER A 72 40.76 -7.08 27.12
N ASP A 73 39.74 -7.15 26.26
CA ASP A 73 39.78 -7.94 25.03
C ASP A 73 39.99 -7.08 23.76
N MET A 74 39.92 -5.75 23.87
CA MET A 74 40.19 -4.83 22.75
C MET A 74 41.68 -4.45 22.72
N ALA A 75 42.40 -5.10 21.80
CA ALA A 75 43.80 -4.93 21.40
C ALA A 75 44.61 -3.82 22.10
N THR A 76 45.69 -4.27 22.76
CA THR A 76 46.74 -3.51 23.43
C THR A 76 47.43 -2.41 22.59
N ASP A 77 47.17 -2.31 21.28
CA ASP A 77 47.78 -1.30 20.39
C ASP A 77 47.06 0.06 20.42
N ILE A 78 45.85 0.17 20.97
CA ILE A 78 45.14 1.46 21.12
C ILE A 78 45.75 2.29 22.27
N ILE A 79 46.55 1.68 23.13
CA ILE A 79 46.88 2.17 24.48
C ILE A 79 47.99 3.25 24.50
N ASP A 80 48.90 3.28 23.53
CA ASP A 80 50.03 4.22 23.54
C ASP A 80 49.70 5.64 23.02
N GLN A 81 48.54 5.82 22.37
CA GLN A 81 48.01 7.13 21.91
C GLN A 81 46.50 7.28 22.18
N GLY A 82 46.07 6.80 23.35
CA GLY A 82 44.67 6.45 23.67
C GLY A 82 43.57 7.49 23.33
N PRO A 83 42.31 7.04 23.22
CA PRO A 83 41.17 7.91 22.98
C PRO A 83 41.05 9.00 24.06
N ILE A 84 40.83 10.25 23.66
CA ILE A 84 40.74 11.41 24.55
C ILE A 84 39.26 11.75 24.78
N TRP A 85 38.91 11.92 26.05
CA TRP A 85 37.61 12.48 26.47
C TRP A 85 37.79 13.97 26.77
N TYR A 86 36.92 14.83 26.22
CA TYR A 86 36.97 16.29 26.40
C TYR A 86 35.71 16.77 27.12
N THR A 87 35.86 17.61 28.16
CA THR A 87 34.72 18.23 28.86
C THR A 87 34.95 19.70 29.11
N GLU A 88 33.98 20.54 28.74
CA GLU A 88 33.91 21.93 29.21
C GLU A 88 33.29 21.97 30.61
N TRP A 89 34.00 22.52 31.60
CA TRP A 89 33.53 22.58 32.98
C TRP A 89 32.46 23.66 33.12
N ARG A 90 31.18 23.31 33.30
CA ARG A 90 30.17 24.28 33.76
C ARG A 90 28.90 23.76 34.45
N ASP A 91 28.68 22.46 34.68
CA ASP A 91 27.43 22.00 35.32
C ASP A 91 27.62 21.00 36.48
N PRO A 92 27.22 21.33 37.73
CA PRO A 92 27.27 20.42 38.88
C PRO A 92 26.21 19.29 38.86
N TRP A 93 25.24 19.34 37.95
CA TRP A 93 24.07 18.45 37.94
C TRP A 93 24.17 17.26 36.97
N LEU A 94 25.27 17.15 36.22
CA LEU A 94 25.51 16.08 35.25
C LEU A 94 26.12 14.84 35.91
N LEU A 95 25.28 14.15 36.70
CA LEU A 95 25.51 12.80 37.20
C LEU A 95 24.55 11.85 36.46
N HIS A 96 24.86 11.51 35.21
CA HIS A 96 24.29 10.31 34.60
C HIS A 96 24.75 9.09 35.40
N LYS A 97 23.81 8.25 35.82
CA LYS A 97 24.01 7.15 36.78
C LYS A 97 25.02 6.07 36.35
N ASN A 98 25.53 6.10 35.11
CA ASN A 98 26.56 5.17 34.60
C ASN A 98 27.84 5.84 34.08
N ILE A 99 28.08 7.13 34.34
CA ILE A 99 29.39 7.77 34.06
C ILE A 99 30.49 7.33 35.05
N LYS A 100 30.09 6.70 36.18
CA LYS A 100 31.06 6.17 37.16
C LYS A 100 31.98 5.08 36.62
N ASP A 101 31.63 4.43 35.50
CA ASP A 101 32.46 3.38 34.88
C ASP A 101 33.37 3.89 33.75
N LEU A 102 33.19 5.13 33.27
CA LEU A 102 33.92 5.65 32.10
C LEU A 102 35.02 6.66 32.45
N ALA A 103 35.07 7.12 33.70
CA ALA A 103 35.86 8.27 34.13
C ALA A 103 37.34 7.97 34.43
N ASP A 104 37.95 7.01 33.73
CA ASP A 104 39.27 6.48 34.11
C ASP A 104 40.40 6.55 33.09
N ARG A 105 40.32 7.42 32.06
CA ARG A 105 41.49 7.75 31.21
C ARG A 105 41.55 9.21 30.74
N VAL A 106 42.80 9.71 30.65
CA VAL A 106 43.33 11.03 30.21
C VAL A 106 42.28 12.09 29.83
N VAL A 107 41.74 12.78 30.83
CA VAL A 107 40.90 13.97 30.62
C VAL A 107 41.81 15.20 30.48
N TRP A 108 41.72 15.88 29.34
CA TRP A 108 42.32 17.21 29.14
C TRP A 108 41.29 18.28 29.49
N LYS A 109 41.69 19.26 30.31
CA LYS A 109 40.83 20.37 30.75
C LYS A 109 41.37 21.68 30.18
N THR A 110 40.53 22.40 29.44
CA THR A 110 40.82 23.75 28.95
C THR A 110 40.23 24.78 29.91
N ARG A 111 41.02 25.78 30.32
CA ARG A 111 40.55 26.95 31.06
C ARG A 111 40.81 28.21 30.24
N GLU A 112 39.82 29.07 30.17
CA GLU A 112 39.96 30.41 29.60
C GLU A 112 40.06 31.44 30.73
N TYR A 113 40.97 32.39 30.58
CA TYR A 113 41.09 33.56 31.45
C TYR A 113 40.99 34.83 30.58
N ASP A 114 40.34 35.86 31.09
CA ASP A 114 40.18 37.13 30.36
C ASP A 114 41.51 37.88 30.24
N ALA A 115 41.70 38.61 29.14
CA ALA A 115 42.83 39.51 28.97
C ALA A 115 42.78 40.68 29.97
N ALA A 116 43.95 41.13 30.42
CA ALA A 116 44.12 42.29 31.28
C ALA A 116 43.83 43.62 30.55
N LEU A 117 44.04 43.65 29.23
CA LEU A 117 43.58 44.75 28.38
C LEU A 117 42.13 44.51 27.92
N PRO A 118 41.17 45.37 28.31
CA PRO A 118 39.79 45.25 27.89
C PRO A 118 39.66 45.24 26.36
N MET A 119 38.88 44.29 25.83
CA MET A 119 38.67 44.10 24.40
C MET A 119 38.16 45.37 23.69
N GLU A 120 37.35 46.19 24.36
CA GLU A 120 36.84 47.47 23.81
C GLU A 120 37.97 48.47 23.54
N LEU A 121 38.90 48.62 24.48
CA LEU A 121 40.06 49.51 24.34
C LEU A 121 40.99 49.02 23.23
N TRP A 122 41.23 47.71 23.20
CA TRP A 122 42.01 47.07 22.15
C TRP A 122 41.40 47.28 20.77
N THR A 123 40.10 47.02 20.61
CA THR A 123 39.39 47.13 19.34
C THR A 123 39.39 48.56 18.82
N ALA A 124 39.17 49.54 19.70
CA ALA A 124 39.23 50.96 19.34
C ALA A 124 40.62 51.36 18.84
N PHE A 125 41.69 50.91 19.51
CA PHE A 125 43.06 51.17 19.12
C PHE A 125 43.44 50.49 17.80
N LYS A 126 43.16 49.19 17.67
CA LYS A 126 43.37 48.41 16.44
C LYS A 126 42.68 49.08 15.24
N THR A 127 41.39 49.38 15.37
CA THR A 127 40.60 50.03 14.31
C THR A 127 41.13 51.42 13.93
N SER A 128 41.58 52.21 14.90
CA SER A 128 42.17 53.53 14.65
C SER A 128 43.42 53.45 13.77
N ARG A 129 44.29 52.46 14.04
CA ARG A 129 45.55 52.24 13.30
C ARG A 129 45.33 51.64 11.91
N GLU A 130 44.37 50.74 11.77
CA GLU A 130 44.07 50.08 10.50
C GLU A 130 43.37 51.00 9.48
N ARG A 131 42.57 51.97 9.94
CA ARG A 131 41.79 52.87 9.05
C ARG A 131 42.63 53.88 8.29
N ALA A 132 43.83 54.20 8.77
CA ALA A 132 44.68 55.25 8.20
C ALA A 132 46.18 54.85 8.16
N PRO A 133 46.55 53.83 7.36
CA PRO A 133 47.95 53.41 7.27
C PRO A 133 48.83 54.48 6.61
N ALA A 134 50.07 54.61 7.08
CA ALA A 134 51.05 55.50 6.47
C ALA A 134 51.39 55.05 5.04
N PRO A 135 51.77 55.99 4.13
CA PRO A 135 52.12 55.65 2.74
C PRO A 135 53.20 54.56 2.66
N GLY A 136 52.88 53.43 2.02
CA GLY A 136 53.79 52.29 1.87
C GLY A 136 53.61 51.17 2.92
N HIS A 137 52.66 51.29 3.84
CA HIS A 137 52.34 50.27 4.85
C HIS A 137 50.95 49.65 4.63
N THR A 138 50.82 48.36 4.88
CA THR A 138 49.52 47.68 5.05
C THR A 138 48.93 47.99 6.43
N PRO A 139 47.60 47.88 6.63
CA PRO A 139 46.97 48.03 7.95
C PRO A 139 47.68 47.24 9.06
N ASP A 140 48.00 45.96 8.80
CA ASP A 140 48.69 45.09 9.76
C ASP A 140 50.13 45.54 10.05
N SER A 141 50.89 45.96 9.03
CA SER A 141 52.27 46.41 9.22
C SER A 141 52.34 47.77 9.94
N GLU A 142 51.33 48.62 9.75
CA GLU A 142 51.19 49.87 10.49
C GLU A 142 50.87 49.62 11.97
N LEU A 143 49.93 48.71 12.24
CA LEU A 143 49.59 48.30 13.60
C LEU A 143 50.79 47.64 14.30
N ALA A 144 51.51 46.74 13.61
CA ALA A 144 52.73 46.11 14.14
C ALA A 144 53.80 47.14 14.50
N ARG A 145 53.96 48.17 13.67
CA ARG A 145 54.90 49.28 13.89
C ARG A 145 54.50 50.14 15.09
N ALA A 146 53.22 50.47 15.23
CA ALA A 146 52.68 51.19 16.38
C ALA A 146 52.84 50.39 17.68
N LEU A 147 52.49 49.10 17.66
CA LEU A 147 52.68 48.18 18.78
C LEU A 147 54.14 48.03 19.18
N SER A 148 55.06 47.90 18.22
CA SER A 148 56.49 47.79 18.50
C SER A 148 56.99 48.99 19.32
N LEU A 149 56.54 50.20 18.97
CA LEU A 149 56.89 51.41 19.71
C LEU A 149 56.20 51.48 21.09
N LEU A 150 54.92 51.13 21.15
CA LEU A 150 54.14 51.10 22.40
C LEU A 150 54.72 50.11 23.41
N VAL A 151 54.99 48.87 22.98
CA VAL A 151 55.63 47.82 23.77
C VAL A 151 56.99 48.29 24.27
N ARG A 152 57.79 48.97 23.43
CA ARG A 152 59.08 49.54 23.86
C ARG A 152 58.93 50.61 24.95
N ILE A 153 57.96 51.52 24.81
CA ILE A 153 57.70 52.56 25.82
C ILE A 153 57.29 51.92 27.17
N LEU A 154 56.39 50.94 27.12
CA LEU A 154 55.94 50.22 28.32
C LEU A 154 57.07 49.38 28.93
N GLY A 155 57.87 48.69 28.11
CA GLY A 155 59.01 47.89 28.54
C GLY A 155 60.08 48.71 29.27
N ASN A 156 60.40 49.90 28.78
CA ASN A 156 61.34 50.81 29.45
C ASN A 156 60.79 51.29 30.81
N ALA A 157 59.50 51.62 30.90
CA ALA A 157 58.88 52.00 32.17
C ALA A 157 58.86 50.85 33.18
N LEU A 158 58.62 49.61 32.72
CA LEU A 158 58.71 48.39 33.55
C LEU A 158 60.13 48.15 34.07
N HIS A 159 61.16 48.55 33.34
CA HIS A 159 62.56 48.52 33.79
C HIS A 159 62.94 49.68 34.74
N GLY A 160 61.98 50.53 35.12
CA GLY A 160 62.19 51.62 36.07
C GLY A 160 62.57 52.96 35.42
N GLU A 161 62.45 53.11 34.10
CA GLU A 161 62.66 54.41 33.45
C GLU A 161 61.50 55.36 33.78
N LYS A 162 61.81 56.45 34.50
CA LYS A 162 60.85 57.48 34.93
C LYS A 162 60.78 58.70 34.01
N ARG A 163 61.46 58.65 32.86
CA ARG A 163 61.51 59.80 31.94
C ARG A 163 60.16 59.97 31.22
N PRO A 164 59.61 61.19 31.17
CA PRO A 164 58.38 61.44 30.44
C PRO A 164 58.58 61.31 28.93
N VAL A 165 57.58 60.79 28.22
CA VAL A 165 57.62 60.57 26.76
C VAL A 165 56.97 61.75 26.05
N PRO A 166 57.72 62.60 25.31
CA PRO A 166 57.16 63.75 24.61
C PRO A 166 56.27 63.35 23.43
N LEU A 167 55.04 63.88 23.39
CA LEU A 167 54.07 63.59 22.32
C LEU A 167 54.46 64.20 20.96
N ASP A 168 55.28 65.26 20.97
CA ASP A 168 55.75 66.01 19.81
C ASP A 168 56.99 65.38 19.14
N SER A 169 57.52 64.30 19.70
CA SER A 169 58.66 63.61 19.09
C SER A 169 58.27 63.02 17.73
N LYS A 170 59.15 63.22 16.74
CA LYS A 170 58.92 62.78 15.35
C LYS A 170 58.60 61.29 15.27
N THR A 171 59.29 60.46 16.05
CA THR A 171 59.04 59.01 16.12
C THR A 171 57.70 58.67 16.76
N PHE A 172 57.29 59.36 17.83
CA PHE A 172 55.99 59.11 18.47
C PHE A 172 54.83 59.53 17.56
N ALA A 173 54.90 60.72 16.97
CA ALA A 173 53.88 61.24 16.07
C ALA A 173 53.76 60.42 14.78
N GLN A 174 54.89 59.97 14.20
CA GLN A 174 54.88 59.20 12.96
C GLN A 174 54.57 57.71 13.17
N SER A 175 54.86 57.12 14.33
CA SER A 175 54.71 55.66 14.54
C SER A 175 53.58 55.23 15.44
N LEU A 176 53.24 56.02 16.45
CA LEU A 176 52.22 55.66 17.41
C LEU A 176 51.01 56.58 17.33
N GLY A 177 51.19 57.88 17.08
CA GLY A 177 50.12 58.88 16.90
C GLY A 177 49.26 59.09 18.16
N TRP A 178 49.14 60.34 18.64
CA TRP A 178 48.29 60.62 19.80
C TRP A 178 46.82 60.78 19.38
N ASP A 179 45.95 59.88 19.85
CA ASP A 179 44.51 59.91 19.58
C ASP A 179 43.70 59.40 20.79
N PRO A 180 42.36 59.50 20.78
CA PRO A 180 41.52 59.08 21.90
C PRO A 180 41.65 57.59 22.28
N SER A 181 41.96 56.72 21.32
CA SER A 181 42.08 55.28 21.56
C SER A 181 43.39 54.94 22.30
N LEU A 182 44.50 55.57 21.91
CA LEU A 182 45.78 55.43 22.63
C LEU A 182 45.71 56.06 24.02
N LYS A 183 45.04 57.22 24.14
CA LYS A 183 44.81 57.87 25.44
C LYS A 183 44.08 56.94 26.40
N ALA A 184 43.02 56.26 25.94
CA ALA A 184 42.25 55.35 26.78
C ALA A 184 43.07 54.14 27.26
N ILE A 185 43.97 53.59 26.42
CA ILE A 185 44.91 52.52 26.83
C ILE A 185 45.90 53.05 27.87
N MET A 186 46.46 54.24 27.65
CA MET A 186 47.42 54.85 28.58
C MET A 186 46.78 55.17 29.94
N ASP A 187 45.56 55.73 29.94
CA ASP A 187 44.78 56.00 31.15
C ASP A 187 44.46 54.69 31.92
N HIS A 188 44.12 53.59 31.22
CA HIS A 188 43.91 52.26 31.81
C HIS A 188 45.18 51.70 32.48
N LEU A 189 46.35 52.02 31.93
CA LEU A 189 47.65 51.66 32.49
C LEU A 189 48.13 52.63 33.60
N GLY A 190 47.33 53.62 33.98
CA GLY A 190 47.68 54.62 35.00
C GLY A 190 48.72 55.66 34.55
N TRP A 191 49.00 55.74 33.25
CA TRP A 191 49.79 56.83 32.69
C TRP A 191 48.96 58.10 32.65
N HIS A 192 49.59 59.25 32.90
CA HIS A 192 48.90 60.53 32.89
C HIS A 192 49.65 61.55 32.04
N LEU A 193 48.88 62.49 31.47
CA LEU A 193 49.40 63.58 30.69
C LEU A 193 49.78 64.74 31.60
N ALA A 194 51.04 65.19 31.53
CA ALA A 194 51.53 66.36 32.26
C ALA A 194 52.45 67.20 31.35
N PRO A 195 52.68 68.49 31.66
CA PRO A 195 53.60 69.33 30.89
C PRO A 195 55.04 68.81 31.02
N LEU A 196 55.79 68.82 29.91
CA LEU A 196 57.16 68.30 29.83
C LEU A 196 58.17 69.19 30.58
N ASP A 197 57.97 70.50 30.55
CA ASP A 197 58.77 71.54 31.17
C ASP A 197 57.84 72.48 31.98
N GLU A 198 58.37 73.34 32.86
CA GLU A 198 57.56 74.35 33.57
C GLU A 198 56.87 75.35 32.61
N ASP A 199 57.31 75.40 31.34
CA ASP A 199 56.68 76.14 30.25
C ASP A 199 55.52 75.36 29.61
N MET A 200 54.31 75.91 29.77
CA MET A 200 52.97 75.33 29.57
C MET A 200 52.58 74.87 28.15
N HIS A 201 53.51 74.68 27.21
CA HIS A 201 53.20 74.47 25.79
C HIS A 201 53.51 73.08 25.22
N ARG A 202 54.21 72.20 25.95
CA ARG A 202 54.55 70.84 25.49
C ARG A 202 54.03 69.80 26.46
N SER A 203 53.27 68.82 25.97
CA SER A 203 52.70 67.74 26.79
C SER A 203 53.47 66.44 26.60
N ALA A 204 53.66 65.72 27.70
CA ALA A 204 54.34 64.43 27.73
C ALA A 204 53.57 63.42 28.59
N LEU A 205 53.77 62.14 28.29
CA LEU A 205 53.21 61.02 29.04
C LEU A 205 54.15 60.63 30.17
N HIS A 206 53.64 60.63 31.39
CA HIS A 206 54.38 60.23 32.58
C HIS A 206 54.00 58.80 32.99
N PRO A 207 54.98 57.94 33.31
CA PRO A 207 54.72 56.58 33.75
C PRO A 207 54.03 56.53 35.12
N PRO A 208 53.24 55.50 35.42
CA PRO A 208 52.59 55.31 36.71
C PRO A 208 53.60 55.09 37.84
N SER A 209 53.17 55.35 39.08
CA SER A 209 53.99 55.10 40.27
C SER A 209 54.16 53.61 40.56
N ASP A 210 53.16 52.80 40.22
CA ASP A 210 53.21 51.34 40.24
C ASP A 210 53.28 50.83 38.80
N THR A 211 54.47 50.42 38.37
CA THR A 211 54.65 49.86 37.02
C THR A 211 54.38 48.35 36.99
N ALA A 212 54.32 47.67 38.13
CA ALA A 212 54.13 46.22 38.17
C ALA A 212 52.73 45.80 37.64
N SER A 213 51.70 46.62 37.84
CA SER A 213 50.36 46.38 37.30
C SER A 213 50.28 46.41 35.77
N CYS A 214 51.30 46.96 35.09
CA CYS A 214 51.35 47.04 33.63
C CYS A 214 51.87 45.75 32.97
N TRP A 215 52.45 44.82 33.74
CA TRP A 215 53.05 43.58 33.22
C TRP A 215 52.08 42.72 32.38
N PRO A 216 50.84 42.42 32.83
CA PRO A 216 49.93 41.59 32.04
C PRO A 216 49.58 42.20 30.68
N VAL A 217 49.24 43.50 30.64
CA VAL A 217 48.92 44.21 29.39
C VAL A 217 50.14 44.32 28.48
N TYR A 218 51.33 44.53 29.04
CA TYR A 218 52.57 44.52 28.28
C TYR A 218 52.80 43.19 27.56
N VAL A 219 52.60 42.06 28.26
CA VAL A 219 52.77 40.72 27.69
C VAL A 219 51.76 40.48 26.56
N GLU A 220 50.50 40.90 26.73
CA GLU A 220 49.45 40.78 25.72
C GLU A 220 49.76 41.61 24.46
N LEU A 221 50.19 42.86 24.63
CA LEU A 221 50.57 43.75 23.51
C LEU A 221 51.84 43.27 22.80
N ALA A 222 52.83 42.76 23.54
CA ALA A 222 54.03 42.16 22.97
C ALA A 222 53.69 40.91 22.13
N THR A 223 52.71 40.12 22.60
CA THR A 223 52.20 38.96 21.87
C THR A 223 51.48 39.34 20.59
N TRP A 224 50.65 40.39 20.62
CA TRP A 224 50.05 40.97 19.41
C TRP A 224 51.08 41.49 18.41
N CYS A 225 52.16 42.09 18.89
CA CYS A 225 53.26 42.53 18.04
C CYS A 225 53.92 41.34 17.30
N ALA A 226 54.19 40.24 18.01
CA ALA A 226 54.72 39.02 17.40
C ALA A 226 53.73 38.37 16.43
N HIS A 227 52.43 38.43 16.73
CA HIS A 227 51.36 37.90 15.86
C HIS A 227 51.28 38.59 14.50
N LEU A 228 51.54 39.90 14.46
CA LEU A 228 51.58 40.68 13.23
C LEU A 228 52.95 40.65 12.53
N ASN A 229 53.79 39.65 12.82
CA ASN A 229 55.16 39.50 12.33
C ASN A 229 56.12 40.66 12.72
N GLY A 230 55.79 41.42 13.76
CA GLY A 230 56.67 42.43 14.35
C GLY A 230 57.66 41.81 15.34
N THR A 231 58.72 42.56 15.67
CA THR A 231 59.69 42.16 16.70
C THR A 231 59.44 42.97 17.97
N PRO A 232 58.77 42.41 18.99
CA PRO A 232 58.52 43.13 20.23
C PRO A 232 59.84 43.42 20.95
N ALA A 233 60.01 44.67 21.38
CA ALA A 233 61.20 45.08 22.14
C ALA A 233 61.15 44.48 23.56
N ALA A 234 62.21 43.82 23.99
CA ALA A 234 62.35 43.36 25.37
C ALA A 234 62.70 44.56 26.28
N PRO A 235 62.31 44.54 27.57
CA PRO A 235 62.83 45.49 28.56
C PRO A 235 64.35 45.35 28.66
N GLU A 236 65.06 46.45 28.90
CA GLU A 236 66.52 46.43 29.01
C GLU A 236 66.98 45.39 30.06
N GLY A 237 68.03 44.63 29.74
CA GLY A 237 68.57 43.59 30.63
C GLY A 237 67.80 42.26 30.67
N MET A 238 66.67 42.12 29.95
CA MET A 238 65.90 40.87 29.87
C MET A 238 65.95 40.25 28.47
N THR A 239 65.83 38.92 28.37
CA THR A 239 65.70 38.23 27.09
C THR A 239 64.27 37.72 26.90
N TRP A 240 63.66 38.11 25.78
CA TRP A 240 62.27 37.88 25.45
C TRP A 240 62.14 36.89 24.28
N GLN A 241 61.37 35.81 24.44
CA GLN A 241 61.02 34.88 23.36
C GLN A 241 59.50 34.64 23.38
N ILE A 242 58.78 35.19 22.40
CA ILE A 242 57.42 34.75 22.11
C ILE A 242 57.49 33.72 21.00
N GLN A 243 57.02 32.51 21.28
CA GLN A 243 56.95 31.44 20.29
C GLN A 243 55.49 31.11 19.98
N PRO A 244 55.13 30.89 18.71
CA PRO A 244 53.83 30.33 18.38
C PRO A 244 53.74 28.94 19.01
N PHE A 245 52.72 28.74 19.85
CA PHE A 245 52.42 27.45 20.44
C PHE A 245 51.45 26.71 19.53
N ILE A 246 51.94 25.63 18.94
CA ILE A 246 51.12 24.64 18.25
C ILE A 246 50.89 23.53 19.28
N SER A 247 49.63 23.34 19.68
CA SER A 247 49.26 22.27 20.61
C SER A 247 49.83 20.93 20.11
N PRO A 248 50.45 20.09 20.96
CA PRO A 248 50.97 18.78 20.56
C PRO A 248 49.89 17.82 20.05
N LEU A 249 48.62 18.16 20.28
CA LEU A 249 47.45 17.42 19.78
C LEU A 249 47.03 17.83 18.36
N VAL A 250 47.54 18.95 17.83
CA VAL A 250 47.18 19.51 16.52
C VAL A 250 48.35 19.32 15.55
N PRO A 251 48.33 18.30 14.67
CA PRO A 251 49.34 18.19 13.62
C PRO A 251 49.22 19.35 12.62
N SER A 252 50.37 19.83 12.14
CA SER A 252 50.54 21.06 11.34
C SER A 252 49.83 21.09 9.97
N ASN A 253 49.19 19.98 9.57
CA ASN A 253 48.74 19.73 8.20
C ASN A 253 47.25 19.33 8.11
N VAL A 254 46.39 19.84 9.01
CA VAL A 254 44.95 19.60 8.88
C VAL A 254 44.40 20.54 7.80
N ALA A 255 44.16 20.01 6.61
CA ALA A 255 43.40 20.71 5.58
C ALA A 255 41.99 21.01 6.11
N ARG A 256 41.45 22.21 5.83
CA ARG A 256 40.03 22.50 6.06
C ARG A 256 39.22 21.63 5.08
N PRO A 257 38.55 20.55 5.53
CA PRO A 257 37.91 19.62 4.62
C PRO A 257 36.58 20.20 4.13
N ASP A 258 36.06 19.64 3.05
CA ASP A 258 34.65 19.74 2.67
C ASP A 258 33.77 19.50 3.92
N GLU A 259 32.87 20.44 4.26
CA GLU A 259 32.29 20.54 5.61
C GLU A 259 31.62 19.23 6.06
N ARG A 260 31.05 18.46 5.14
CA ARG A 260 30.25 17.26 5.43
C ARG A 260 31.06 16.01 5.81
N ILE A 261 32.20 15.74 5.16
CA ILE A 261 33.05 14.58 5.52
C ILE A 261 33.69 14.77 6.90
N HIS A 262 34.00 16.03 7.22
CA HIS A 262 34.50 16.40 8.52
C HIS A 262 33.46 16.10 9.62
N PHE A 263 32.18 16.41 9.40
CA PHE A 263 31.11 16.12 10.36
C PHE A 263 30.89 14.63 10.60
N ALA A 264 30.85 13.82 9.53
CA ALA A 264 30.70 12.38 9.66
C ALA A 264 31.89 11.73 10.41
N SER A 265 33.11 12.15 10.08
CA SER A 265 34.33 11.70 10.76
C SER A 265 34.34 12.10 12.24
N ALA A 266 33.94 13.34 12.55
CA ALA A 266 33.83 13.84 13.91
C ALA A 266 32.79 13.06 14.74
N ARG A 267 31.67 12.65 14.13
CA ARG A 267 30.60 11.85 14.78
C ARG A 267 31.08 10.44 15.15
N LEU A 268 31.92 9.83 14.31
CA LEU A 268 32.58 8.55 14.59
C LEU A 268 33.75 8.68 15.58
N GLY A 269 34.17 9.90 15.90
CA GLY A 269 35.30 10.15 16.78
C GLY A 269 36.67 9.97 16.13
N VAL A 270 36.76 10.10 14.81
CA VAL A 270 37.97 9.90 14.01
C VAL A 270 38.33 11.16 13.22
N SER A 271 39.59 11.23 12.79
CA SER A 271 40.02 12.28 11.88
C SER A 271 39.60 11.97 10.43
N THR A 272 39.53 13.00 9.58
CA THR A 272 39.21 12.83 8.15
C THR A 272 40.17 11.94 7.38
N GLU A 273 41.40 11.76 7.87
CA GLU A 273 42.46 10.97 7.22
C GLU A 273 42.72 9.61 7.88
N GLU A 274 41.91 9.22 8.86
CA GLU A 274 42.12 8.01 9.66
C GLU A 274 42.05 6.71 8.83
N SER A 275 42.75 5.65 9.28
CA SER A 275 42.73 4.33 8.62
C SER A 275 41.41 3.58 8.83
N ALA A 276 41.01 2.75 7.86
CA ALA A 276 39.76 1.98 7.90
C ALA A 276 39.65 1.06 9.15
N LYS A 277 40.76 0.45 9.58
CA LYS A 277 40.83 -0.34 10.81
C LYS A 277 40.48 0.51 12.05
N ARG A 278 41.09 1.68 12.16
CA ARG A 278 40.88 2.60 13.29
C ARG A 278 39.47 3.18 13.29
N ILE A 279 38.88 3.43 12.12
CA ILE A 279 37.47 3.81 11.97
C ILE A 279 36.55 2.72 12.52
N CYS A 280 36.77 1.45 12.16
CA CYS A 280 36.00 0.33 12.69
C CYS A 280 36.14 0.20 14.23
N ASP A 281 37.35 0.35 14.75
CA ASP A 281 37.61 0.25 16.20
C ASP A 281 36.90 1.38 16.97
N MET A 282 36.98 2.62 16.45
CA MET A 282 36.29 3.77 17.05
C MET A 282 34.78 3.70 16.90
N TYR A 283 34.26 3.17 15.80
CA TYR A 283 32.83 2.89 15.64
C TYR A 283 32.36 1.92 16.73
N ARG A 284 33.01 0.76 16.88
CA ARG A 284 32.63 -0.24 17.90
C ARG A 284 32.69 0.35 19.31
N LEU A 285 33.74 1.12 19.60
CA LEU A 285 33.90 1.79 20.88
C LEU A 285 32.75 2.77 21.14
N ASN A 286 32.47 3.67 20.19
CA ASN A 286 31.40 4.65 20.33
C ASN A 286 30.00 4.02 20.37
N SER A 287 29.74 2.96 19.60
CA SER A 287 28.48 2.22 19.65
C SER A 287 28.27 1.53 21.00
N SER A 288 29.34 1.01 21.61
CA SER A 288 29.27 0.40 22.95
C SER A 288 29.07 1.44 24.06
N CYS A 289 29.70 2.61 23.94
CA CYS A 289 29.62 3.69 24.93
C CYS A 289 28.31 4.48 24.82
N PHE A 290 27.75 4.61 23.61
CA PHE A 290 26.54 5.39 23.32
C PHE A 290 25.51 4.57 22.53
N PRO A 291 24.89 3.52 23.12
CA PRO A 291 23.94 2.67 22.41
C PRO A 291 22.74 3.42 21.83
N SER A 292 22.29 4.50 22.47
CA SER A 292 21.19 5.34 21.99
C SER A 292 21.50 6.08 20.68
N ARG A 293 22.78 6.15 20.30
CA ARG A 293 23.26 6.84 19.09
C ARG A 293 23.76 5.88 18.01
N HIS A 294 23.56 4.58 18.19
CA HIS A 294 24.12 3.56 17.31
C HIS A 294 23.69 3.78 15.84
N GLN A 295 22.43 4.13 15.60
CA GLN A 295 21.91 4.43 14.26
C GLN A 295 22.56 5.66 13.64
N GLU A 296 22.83 6.70 14.41
CA GLU A 296 23.52 7.90 13.93
C GLU A 296 24.99 7.61 13.58
N LEU A 297 25.67 6.78 14.37
CA LEU A 297 27.04 6.35 14.13
C LEU A 297 27.12 5.49 12.87
N PHE A 298 26.15 4.61 12.64
CA PHE A 298 26.08 3.76 11.46
C PHE A 298 25.93 4.57 10.16
N LEU A 299 25.08 5.61 10.18
CA LEU A 299 24.90 6.50 9.03
C LEU A 299 26.16 7.36 8.76
N ALA A 300 26.88 7.75 9.81
CA ALA A 300 28.16 8.43 9.65
C ALA A 300 29.23 7.50 9.05
N LEU A 301 29.23 6.21 9.43
CA LEU A 301 30.11 5.19 8.84
C LEU A 301 29.83 4.99 7.36
N GLU A 302 28.56 4.86 6.97
CA GLU A 302 28.14 4.77 5.56
C GLU A 302 28.61 5.98 4.75
N TYR A 303 28.44 7.21 5.26
CA TYR A 303 28.84 8.41 4.55
C TYR A 303 30.37 8.49 4.37
N VAL A 304 31.14 8.15 5.39
CA VAL A 304 32.61 8.12 5.29
C VAL A 304 33.05 7.10 4.25
N GLU A 305 32.41 5.93 4.18
CA GLU A 305 32.69 4.93 3.15
C GLU A 305 32.28 5.39 1.75
N ASP A 306 31.12 6.02 1.60
CA ASP A 306 30.63 6.54 0.32
C ASP A 306 31.53 7.64 -0.26
N VAL A 307 32.19 8.44 0.58
CA VAL A 307 33.07 9.52 0.11
C VAL A 307 34.53 9.06 -0.02
N ARG A 308 35.03 8.23 0.91
CA ARG A 308 36.45 7.82 0.95
C ARG A 308 36.74 6.49 0.26
N HIS A 309 35.72 5.66 -0.01
CA HIS A 309 35.84 4.36 -0.64
C HIS A 309 36.93 3.48 0.00
N LEU A 310 36.87 3.29 1.32
CA LEU A 310 37.93 2.64 2.10
C LEU A 310 37.89 1.12 1.98
N GLY A 311 36.77 0.53 1.57
CA GLY A 311 36.61 -0.91 1.33
C GLY A 311 36.63 -1.75 2.60
N GLU A 312 37.20 -2.95 2.52
CA GLU A 312 37.37 -3.80 3.70
C GLU A 312 38.39 -3.18 4.67
N PRO A 313 38.12 -3.13 5.99
CA PRO A 313 37.10 -3.87 6.75
C PRO A 313 35.75 -3.18 6.96
N ILE A 314 35.52 -1.97 6.44
CA ILE A 314 34.31 -1.18 6.71
C ILE A 314 33.07 -1.81 6.07
N THR A 315 33.17 -2.26 4.83
CA THR A 315 32.07 -2.93 4.13
C THR A 315 31.58 -4.18 4.87
N THR A 316 32.50 -5.00 5.40
CA THR A 316 32.17 -6.18 6.21
C THR A 316 31.45 -5.78 7.49
N LEU A 317 31.93 -4.76 8.19
CA LEU A 317 31.29 -4.24 9.40
C LEU A 317 29.87 -3.74 9.08
N MET A 318 29.68 -3.01 7.98
CA MET A 318 28.36 -2.51 7.60
C MET A 318 27.36 -3.64 7.35
N VAL A 319 27.78 -4.71 6.67
CA VAL A 319 26.92 -5.90 6.43
C VAL A 319 26.57 -6.60 7.74
N MET A 320 27.52 -6.70 8.69
CA MET A 320 27.26 -7.28 10.00
C MET A 320 26.23 -6.46 10.80
N GLU A 321 26.37 -5.13 10.82
CA GLU A 321 25.46 -4.23 11.52
C GLU A 321 24.05 -4.23 10.89
N GLN A 322 23.94 -4.26 9.55
CA GLN A 322 22.65 -4.43 8.86
C GLN A 322 21.94 -5.73 9.25
N SER A 323 22.69 -6.83 9.43
CA SER A 323 22.13 -8.10 9.90
C SER A 323 21.58 -8.03 11.33
N GLN A 324 22.08 -7.07 12.13
CA GLN A 324 21.62 -6.79 13.49
C GLN A 324 20.48 -5.76 13.54
N GLY A 325 19.98 -5.31 12.38
CA GLY A 325 18.80 -4.46 12.28
C GLY A 325 19.07 -2.99 11.94
N MET A 326 20.33 -2.59 11.73
CA MET A 326 20.68 -1.22 11.34
C MET A 326 20.24 -0.89 9.92
N CYS A 327 19.75 0.33 9.69
CA CYS A 327 19.26 0.78 8.38
C CYS A 327 20.22 1.78 7.74
N THR A 328 20.48 1.65 6.44
CA THR A 328 21.30 2.64 5.71
C THR A 328 20.49 3.86 5.33
N TYR A 329 21.17 4.97 5.05
CA TYR A 329 20.55 6.19 4.52
C TYR A 329 19.85 5.90 3.19
N LYS A 330 20.48 5.09 2.32
CA LYS A 330 19.91 4.69 1.03
C LYS A 330 18.62 3.88 1.23
N ASP A 331 18.59 2.94 2.16
CA ASP A 331 17.40 2.13 2.45
C ASP A 331 16.26 2.99 3.01
N VAL A 332 16.55 3.91 3.94
CA VAL A 332 15.54 4.79 4.54
C VAL A 332 14.97 5.75 3.50
N ARG A 333 15.81 6.35 2.65
CA ARG A 333 15.36 7.22 1.56
C ARG A 333 14.51 6.47 0.54
N ALA A 334 14.95 5.29 0.11
CA ALA A 334 14.18 4.45 -0.81
C ALA A 334 12.83 4.05 -0.20
N SER A 335 12.76 3.86 1.12
CA SER A 335 11.52 3.56 1.83
C SER A 335 10.56 4.76 1.86
N TYR A 336 11.07 5.98 2.08
CA TYR A 336 10.25 7.20 1.97
C TYR A 336 9.73 7.40 0.55
N GLU A 337 10.60 7.28 -0.47
CA GLU A 337 10.21 7.40 -1.88
C GLU A 337 9.16 6.35 -2.26
N ARG A 338 9.33 5.09 -1.82
CA ARG A 338 8.38 4.00 -2.10
C ARG A 338 6.98 4.24 -1.52
N LEU A 339 6.90 4.92 -0.38
CA LEU A 339 5.64 5.26 0.27
C LEU A 339 5.09 6.64 -0.16
N GLY A 340 5.73 7.31 -1.12
CA GLY A 340 5.31 8.63 -1.60
C GLY A 340 5.45 9.72 -0.54
N ILE A 341 6.37 9.53 0.42
CA ILE A 341 6.60 10.48 1.51
C ILE A 341 7.65 11.50 1.05
N PRO A 342 7.33 12.81 1.05
CA PRO A 342 8.28 13.84 0.66
C PRO A 342 9.46 13.86 1.64
N THR A 343 10.68 13.75 1.11
CA THR A 343 11.89 13.85 1.92
C THR A 343 12.05 15.30 2.44
N PRO A 344 12.20 15.52 3.75
CA PRO A 344 12.28 16.88 4.31
C PRO A 344 13.51 17.62 3.78
N VAL A 345 13.30 18.77 3.15
CA VAL A 345 14.39 19.67 2.72
C VAL A 345 14.85 20.49 3.93
N VAL A 346 16.13 20.33 4.29
CA VAL A 346 16.76 21.06 5.40
C VAL A 346 16.85 22.53 5.03
N ALA A 347 16.29 23.41 5.87
CA ALA A 347 16.38 24.86 5.67
C ALA A 347 17.81 25.35 6.00
N PRO A 348 18.50 26.08 5.10
CA PRO A 348 19.84 26.57 5.34
C PRO A 348 19.77 27.78 6.27
N GLY A 349 20.06 27.61 7.56
CA GLY A 349 19.92 28.74 8.50
C GLY A 349 20.59 28.67 9.87
N CYS A 350 21.01 27.51 10.37
CA CYS A 350 21.76 27.45 11.64
C CYS A 350 22.49 26.10 11.76
N VAL A 351 23.71 26.01 11.26
CA VAL A 351 24.45 24.74 11.22
C VAL A 351 25.61 24.80 12.20
N SER A 352 25.44 24.10 13.34
CA SER A 352 26.53 23.71 14.22
C SER A 352 27.43 22.69 13.51
N LEU A 353 28.70 22.57 13.92
CA LEU A 353 29.65 21.52 13.47
C LEU A 353 29.14 20.07 13.69
N TRP A 354 27.98 19.90 14.32
CA TRP A 354 27.34 18.62 14.64
C TRP A 354 25.99 18.44 13.94
N ASP A 355 25.50 19.46 13.22
CA ASP A 355 24.11 19.56 12.75
C ASP A 355 23.88 19.41 11.24
N GLU A 356 24.88 19.14 10.38
CA GLU A 356 24.58 18.77 8.98
C GLU A 356 25.26 17.48 8.51
N MET A 357 24.76 16.39 9.08
CA MET A 357 24.08 15.39 8.27
C MET A 357 22.81 15.04 9.04
N PRO A 358 21.64 15.62 8.73
CA PRO A 358 20.42 15.13 9.33
C PRO A 358 20.22 13.75 8.70
N PRO A 359 20.20 12.67 9.50
CA PRO A 359 19.47 11.51 9.03
C PRO A 359 18.03 12.02 8.76
N PRO A 360 17.32 11.53 7.73
CA PRO A 360 16.04 12.12 7.33
C PRO A 360 15.17 12.24 8.58
N PRO A 361 14.72 13.46 8.96
CA PRO A 361 14.30 13.70 10.33
C PRO A 361 13.16 12.73 10.68
N PRO A 362 13.16 12.17 11.90
CA PRO A 362 12.19 11.16 12.27
C PRO A 362 10.78 11.73 12.07
N MET A 363 10.09 11.21 11.06
CA MET A 363 8.72 11.56 10.75
C MET A 363 7.81 11.02 11.85
N ALA A 364 6.71 11.72 12.11
CA ALA A 364 5.69 11.22 13.03
C ALA A 364 5.20 9.83 12.56
N PRO A 365 5.18 8.80 13.44
CA PRO A 365 4.71 7.46 13.10
C PRO A 365 3.36 7.45 12.35
N ASP A 366 2.44 8.34 12.74
CA ASP A 366 1.13 8.52 12.10
C ASP A 366 1.20 8.81 10.60
N GLU A 367 2.20 9.59 10.16
CA GLU A 367 2.34 9.94 8.74
C GLU A 367 2.87 8.76 7.92
N ALA A 368 3.81 8.00 8.48
CA ALA A 368 4.29 6.76 7.90
C ALA A 368 3.17 5.70 7.81
N LEU A 369 2.33 5.60 8.84
CA LEU A 369 1.16 4.71 8.85
C LEU A 369 0.13 5.10 7.77
N ARG A 370 -0.20 6.39 7.66
CA ARG A 370 -1.11 6.89 6.60
C ARG A 370 -0.57 6.58 5.21
N ALA A 371 0.72 6.83 4.98
CA ALA A 371 1.36 6.56 3.69
C ALA A 371 1.36 5.05 3.36
N TYR A 372 1.69 4.21 4.33
CA TYR A 372 1.63 2.76 4.19
C TYR A 372 0.21 2.25 3.90
N ASN A 373 -0.80 2.69 4.65
CA ASN A 373 -2.19 2.27 4.44
C ASN A 373 -2.70 2.68 3.05
N ARG A 374 -2.32 3.87 2.54
CA ARG A 374 -2.62 4.26 1.14
C ARG A 374 -1.97 3.31 0.13
N ALA A 375 -0.69 2.99 0.31
CA ALA A 375 0.02 2.08 -0.58
C ALA A 375 -0.58 0.65 -0.56
N VAL A 376 -1.08 0.20 0.60
CA VAL A 376 -1.81 -1.07 0.72
C VAL A 376 -3.15 -1.00 -0.02
N HIS A 377 -3.92 0.07 0.16
CA HIS A 377 -5.21 0.25 -0.52
C HIS A 377 -5.06 0.31 -2.05
N GLU A 378 -4.04 1.01 -2.56
CA GLU A 378 -3.70 1.01 -3.98
C GLU A 378 -3.34 -0.41 -4.48
N ALA A 379 -2.59 -1.17 -3.69
CA ALA A 379 -2.23 -2.55 -4.02
C ALA A 379 -3.46 -3.48 -4.02
N LEU A 380 -4.46 -3.22 -3.17
CA LEU A 380 -5.71 -3.97 -3.14
C LEU A 380 -6.56 -3.71 -4.39
N LEU A 381 -6.66 -2.47 -4.85
CA LEU A 381 -7.45 -2.12 -6.03
C LEU A 381 -6.83 -2.63 -7.32
N HIS A 382 -5.54 -2.36 -7.55
CA HIS A 382 -4.91 -2.52 -8.86
C HIS A 382 -3.51 -3.15 -8.85
N GLY A 383 -3.00 -3.52 -7.68
CA GLY A 383 -1.61 -3.93 -7.54
C GLY A 383 -1.33 -5.43 -7.50
N THR A 384 -0.06 -5.74 -7.27
CA THR A 384 0.51 -7.10 -7.23
C THR A 384 1.12 -7.43 -5.87
N ASP A 385 1.39 -8.72 -5.64
CA ASP A 385 2.10 -9.19 -4.43
C ASP A 385 3.48 -8.53 -4.29
N GLU A 386 4.15 -8.20 -5.40
CA GLU A 386 5.45 -7.51 -5.39
C GLU A 386 5.33 -6.09 -4.82
N GLU A 387 4.31 -5.35 -5.23
CA GLU A 387 4.07 -3.99 -4.76
C GLU A 387 3.75 -3.99 -3.27
N LEU A 388 2.95 -4.95 -2.79
CA LEU A 388 2.65 -5.13 -1.38
C LEU A 388 3.91 -5.49 -0.58
N ARG A 389 4.72 -6.45 -1.06
CA ARG A 389 5.98 -6.84 -0.41
C ARG A 389 6.95 -5.65 -0.32
N SER A 390 7.01 -4.84 -1.37
CA SER A 390 7.81 -3.62 -1.41
C SER A 390 7.32 -2.58 -0.38
N ALA A 391 6.01 -2.35 -0.27
CA ALA A 391 5.43 -1.45 0.75
C ALA A 391 5.68 -1.94 2.18
N ARG A 392 5.52 -3.25 2.45
CA ARG A 392 5.81 -3.86 3.76
C ARG A 392 7.29 -3.72 4.13
N ARG A 393 8.19 -3.93 3.17
CA ARG A 393 9.63 -3.75 3.36
C ARG A 393 9.97 -2.30 3.72
N ALA A 394 9.35 -1.33 3.04
CA ALA A 394 9.53 0.08 3.34
C ALA A 394 9.08 0.43 4.77
N LEU A 395 7.89 -0.04 5.19
CA LEU A 395 7.41 0.17 6.56
C LEU A 395 8.36 -0.46 7.60
N ARG A 396 8.86 -1.67 7.36
CA ARG A 396 9.80 -2.35 8.26
C ARG A 396 11.11 -1.58 8.44
N VAL A 397 11.65 -1.01 7.36
CA VAL A 397 12.86 -0.18 7.42
C VAL A 397 12.59 1.07 8.25
N LEU A 398 11.44 1.73 8.05
CA LEU A 398 11.06 2.90 8.83
C LEU A 398 10.80 2.57 10.31
N ALA A 399 10.14 1.45 10.62
CA ALA A 399 9.91 0.99 11.99
C ALA A 399 11.23 0.78 12.76
N ARG A 400 12.21 0.15 12.11
CA ARG A 400 13.56 -0.03 12.68
C ARG A 400 14.29 1.29 12.86
N TYR A 401 14.17 2.19 11.89
CA TYR A 401 14.83 3.49 11.92
C TYR A 401 14.28 4.41 13.03
N HIS A 402 12.97 4.38 13.28
CA HIS A 402 12.30 5.18 14.33
C HIS A 402 12.26 4.50 15.71
N SER A 403 12.98 3.39 15.91
CA SER A 403 12.89 2.56 17.13
C SER A 403 13.25 3.35 18.40
N PRO A 404 12.42 3.29 19.47
CA PRO A 404 11.22 2.47 19.61
C PRO A 404 9.97 3.13 18.98
N ALA A 405 9.35 2.44 18.03
CA ALA A 405 8.09 2.84 17.39
C ALA A 405 7.09 1.64 17.39
N PRO A 406 6.49 1.32 18.55
CA PRO A 406 5.66 0.12 18.69
C PRO A 406 4.46 0.11 17.73
N GLU A 407 3.91 1.28 17.41
CA GLU A 407 2.79 1.43 16.47
C GLU A 407 3.16 0.97 15.04
N LEU A 408 4.39 1.24 14.60
CA LEU A 408 4.87 0.79 13.28
C LEU A 408 5.16 -0.71 13.27
N ASP A 409 5.73 -1.24 14.37
CA ASP A 409 6.02 -2.66 14.54
C ASP A 409 4.73 -3.51 14.62
N GLU A 410 3.71 -3.03 15.34
CA GLU A 410 2.40 -3.68 15.42
C GLU A 410 1.71 -3.69 14.05
N ARG A 411 1.74 -2.56 13.34
CA ARG A 411 1.12 -2.48 12.00
C ARG A 411 1.82 -3.39 10.97
N GLU A 412 3.15 -3.53 11.04
CA GLU A 412 3.93 -4.39 10.13
C GLU A 412 3.59 -5.89 10.27
N ARG A 413 3.29 -6.31 11.50
CA ARG A 413 2.88 -7.68 11.84
C ARG A 413 1.42 -7.97 11.52
N ALA A 414 0.56 -6.97 11.61
CA ALA A 414 -0.87 -7.10 11.32
C ALA A 414 -1.12 -7.46 9.85
N ASN A 415 -2.27 -8.10 9.59
CA ASN A 415 -2.73 -8.37 8.23
C ASN A 415 -2.85 -7.02 7.46
N PRO A 416 -2.28 -6.87 6.25
CA PRO A 416 -2.45 -5.67 5.44
C PRO A 416 -3.91 -5.35 5.16
N VAL A 417 -4.74 -6.38 4.94
CA VAL A 417 -6.20 -6.27 4.75
C VAL A 417 -6.85 -6.17 6.12
N GLN A 418 -7.31 -4.97 6.48
CA GLN A 418 -7.90 -4.68 7.79
C GLN A 418 -9.43 -4.64 7.75
N ASP A 419 -10.00 -4.13 6.65
CA ASP A 419 -11.44 -4.07 6.45
C ASP A 419 -11.93 -5.38 5.81
N PRO A 420 -12.86 -6.12 6.44
CA PRO A 420 -13.49 -7.27 5.81
C PRO A 420 -14.18 -6.93 4.49
N GLN A 421 -14.67 -5.69 4.31
CA GLN A 421 -15.32 -5.27 3.08
C GLN A 421 -14.34 -5.23 1.90
N ASP A 422 -13.12 -4.72 2.11
CA ASP A 422 -12.05 -4.75 1.11
C ASP A 422 -11.69 -6.21 0.75
N ALA A 423 -11.73 -7.12 1.72
CA ALA A 423 -11.48 -8.54 1.51
C ALA A 423 -12.58 -9.20 0.65
N TYR A 424 -13.85 -8.86 0.91
CA TYR A 424 -14.98 -9.32 0.10
C TYR A 424 -14.89 -8.79 -1.33
N GLU A 425 -14.59 -7.51 -1.51
CA GLU A 425 -14.40 -6.92 -2.85
C GLU A 425 -13.24 -7.56 -3.61
N LEU A 426 -12.11 -7.83 -2.93
CA LEU A 426 -10.94 -8.45 -3.54
C LEU A 426 -11.21 -9.89 -4.01
N LEU A 427 -11.99 -10.65 -3.24
CA LEU A 427 -12.45 -11.99 -3.62
C LEU A 427 -13.71 -11.97 -4.49
N GLN A 428 -14.27 -10.78 -4.78
CA GLN A 428 -15.54 -10.58 -5.49
C GLN A 428 -16.69 -11.41 -4.88
N THR A 429 -16.73 -11.41 -3.55
CA THR A 429 -17.70 -12.12 -2.70
C THR A 429 -18.51 -11.13 -1.87
N SER A 430 -19.54 -11.61 -1.16
CA SER A 430 -20.39 -10.79 -0.29
C SER A 430 -20.34 -11.32 1.14
N PRO A 431 -20.51 -10.46 2.17
CA PRO A 431 -20.62 -10.88 3.56
C PRO A 431 -21.76 -11.87 3.83
N ASP A 432 -22.78 -11.93 2.98
CA ASP A 432 -23.97 -12.78 3.20
C ASP A 432 -23.83 -14.22 2.70
N ILE A 433 -22.73 -14.56 2.00
CA ILE A 433 -22.55 -15.89 1.39
C ILE A 433 -21.84 -16.87 2.34
N ASP A 434 -22.08 -18.18 2.21
CA ASP A 434 -21.47 -19.19 3.08
C ASP A 434 -19.94 -19.31 2.92
N ASP A 435 -19.28 -19.90 3.92
CA ASP A 435 -17.82 -20.03 3.93
C ASP A 435 -17.27 -20.96 2.83
N GLY A 436 -18.06 -21.93 2.37
CA GLY A 436 -17.71 -22.74 1.21
C GLY A 436 -17.67 -21.92 -0.08
N LEU A 437 -18.61 -20.98 -0.23
CA LEU A 437 -18.65 -20.03 -1.34
C LEU A 437 -17.48 -19.04 -1.32
N VAL A 438 -17.11 -18.53 -0.15
CA VAL A 438 -15.93 -17.66 0.00
C VAL A 438 -14.66 -18.41 -0.38
N LEU A 439 -14.53 -19.67 0.07
CA LEU A 439 -13.36 -20.50 -0.25
C LEU A 439 -13.26 -20.79 -1.75
N MET A 440 -14.39 -21.10 -2.40
CA MET A 440 -14.41 -21.37 -3.83
C MET A 440 -14.03 -20.13 -4.65
N GLY A 441 -14.52 -18.93 -4.26
CA GLY A 441 -14.10 -17.67 -4.86
C GLY A 441 -12.58 -17.49 -4.75
N TYR A 442 -12.01 -17.69 -3.56
CA TYR A 442 -10.56 -17.66 -3.35
C TYR A 442 -9.80 -18.62 -4.28
N GLU A 443 -10.23 -19.88 -4.39
CA GLU A 443 -9.56 -20.89 -5.22
C GLU A 443 -9.58 -20.54 -6.72
N VAL A 444 -10.68 -19.94 -7.21
CA VAL A 444 -10.77 -19.48 -8.60
C VAL A 444 -9.79 -18.34 -8.85
N TYR A 445 -9.84 -17.28 -8.04
CA TYR A 445 -9.00 -16.09 -8.26
C TYR A 445 -7.51 -16.36 -8.04
N VAL A 446 -7.14 -17.25 -7.11
CA VAL A 446 -5.73 -17.64 -6.93
C VAL A 446 -5.18 -18.36 -8.16
N ASN A 447 -5.99 -19.16 -8.83
CA ASN A 447 -5.59 -19.87 -10.03
C ASN A 447 -5.50 -18.94 -11.27
N GLU A 448 -6.40 -17.96 -11.37
CA GLU A 448 -6.43 -16.98 -12.46
C GLU A 448 -5.34 -15.89 -12.31
N ALA A 449 -5.13 -15.39 -11.09
CA ALA A 449 -4.27 -14.24 -10.79
C ALA A 449 -3.08 -14.63 -9.89
N LYS A 450 -2.19 -15.50 -10.41
CA LYS A 450 -1.00 -15.98 -9.66
C LYS A 450 -0.07 -14.88 -9.12
N SER A 451 -0.10 -13.67 -9.69
CA SER A 451 0.67 -12.51 -9.23
C SER A 451 0.08 -11.82 -7.99
N ARG A 452 -1.09 -12.26 -7.52
CA ARG A 452 -1.86 -11.72 -6.39
C ARG A 452 -2.21 -12.77 -5.35
N ALA A 453 -1.54 -13.92 -5.37
CA ALA A 453 -1.89 -15.07 -4.53
C ALA A 453 -1.71 -14.80 -3.03
N GLU A 454 -0.67 -14.04 -2.64
CA GLU A 454 -0.47 -13.65 -1.24
C GLU A 454 -1.58 -12.70 -0.78
N LEU A 455 -1.90 -11.68 -1.58
CA LEU A 455 -3.01 -10.74 -1.34
C LEU A 455 -4.35 -11.47 -1.14
N LEU A 456 -4.70 -12.37 -2.04
CA LEU A 456 -5.94 -13.15 -1.96
C LEU A 456 -5.97 -14.04 -0.71
N ARG A 457 -4.84 -14.60 -0.30
CA ARG A 457 -4.74 -15.42 0.91
C ARG A 457 -4.93 -14.59 2.17
N MET A 458 -4.37 -13.38 2.21
CA MET A 458 -4.56 -12.43 3.31
C MET A 458 -6.00 -11.92 3.40
N ALA A 459 -6.69 -11.74 2.27
CA ALA A 459 -8.13 -11.43 2.26
C ALA A 459 -8.97 -12.59 2.80
N LEU A 460 -8.67 -13.84 2.42
CA LEU A 460 -9.35 -15.02 2.96
C LEU A 460 -9.17 -15.13 4.48
N GLU A 461 -7.96 -14.85 4.98
CA GLU A 461 -7.67 -14.81 6.42
C GLU A 461 -8.46 -13.72 7.15
N ALA A 462 -8.54 -12.51 6.58
CA ALA A 462 -9.33 -11.41 7.14
C ALA A 462 -10.84 -11.75 7.22
N ILE A 463 -11.38 -12.45 6.21
CA ILE A 463 -12.77 -12.93 6.24
C ILE A 463 -12.96 -14.03 7.29
N ALA A 464 -12.01 -14.97 7.38
CA ALA A 464 -12.05 -16.04 8.37
C ALA A 464 -12.06 -15.48 9.80
N ASP A 465 -11.21 -14.49 10.08
CA ASP A 465 -11.16 -13.81 11.37
C ASP A 465 -12.46 -13.03 11.67
N ALA A 466 -12.96 -12.26 10.69
CA ALA A 466 -14.17 -11.45 10.84
C ALA A 466 -15.42 -12.30 11.11
N ARG A 467 -15.50 -13.48 10.48
CA ARG A 467 -16.60 -14.44 10.66
C ARG A 467 -16.39 -15.41 11.81
N GLN A 468 -15.18 -15.47 12.38
CA GLN A 468 -14.76 -16.53 13.30
C GLN A 468 -14.98 -17.94 12.71
N SER A 469 -14.67 -18.11 11.43
CA SER A 469 -14.96 -19.34 10.69
C SER A 469 -13.90 -20.42 10.94
N ASP A 470 -14.25 -21.44 11.72
CA ASP A 470 -13.42 -22.64 11.90
C ASP A 470 -13.14 -23.35 10.57
N TYR A 471 -14.08 -23.32 9.62
CA TYR A 471 -13.95 -23.95 8.32
C TYR A 471 -12.84 -23.31 7.47
N LEU A 472 -12.87 -21.98 7.32
CA LEU A 472 -11.83 -21.25 6.56
C LEU A 472 -10.46 -21.34 7.25
N HIS A 473 -10.42 -21.30 8.58
CA HIS A 473 -9.17 -21.47 9.32
C HIS A 473 -8.56 -22.87 9.19
N ARG A 474 -9.36 -23.93 9.05
CA ARG A 474 -8.85 -25.29 8.78
C ARG A 474 -8.22 -25.36 7.39
N PHE A 475 -8.89 -24.80 6.38
CA PHE A 475 -8.34 -24.70 5.04
C PHE A 475 -7.01 -23.91 5.02
N LEU A 476 -6.97 -22.74 5.67
CA LEU A 476 -5.75 -21.91 5.75
C LEU A 476 -4.58 -22.64 6.44
N ARG A 477 -4.88 -23.54 7.37
CA ARG A 477 -3.91 -24.44 8.04
C ARG A 477 -3.47 -25.63 7.18
N GLY A 478 -4.13 -25.88 6.04
CA GLY A 478 -3.84 -27.02 5.16
C GLY A 478 -4.47 -28.33 5.63
N GLU A 479 -5.48 -28.28 6.51
CA GLU A 479 -6.23 -29.45 6.95
C GLU A 479 -7.28 -29.80 5.87
N GLN A 480 -6.93 -30.68 4.93
CA GLN A 480 -7.90 -31.25 3.98
C GLN A 480 -8.88 -32.16 4.71
N GLU A 481 -10.19 -31.99 4.47
CA GLU A 481 -11.17 -32.99 4.85
C GLU A 481 -10.84 -34.30 4.14
N SER A 482 -10.52 -35.31 4.95
CA SER A 482 -10.25 -36.66 4.50
C SER A 482 -11.51 -37.27 3.89
N GLY A 483 -11.66 -37.14 2.57
CA GLY A 483 -12.53 -37.95 1.71
C GLY A 483 -14.03 -37.86 1.99
N SER A 484 -14.82 -37.54 0.96
CA SER A 484 -16.26 -37.79 0.99
C SER A 484 -16.52 -39.22 1.51
N PRO A 485 -17.43 -39.40 2.49
CA PRO A 485 -17.72 -40.73 3.02
C PRO A 485 -18.04 -41.66 1.86
N VAL A 486 -17.55 -42.91 1.92
CA VAL A 486 -17.66 -43.93 0.86
C VAL A 486 -19.09 -44.13 0.33
N SER A 487 -20.10 -43.65 1.05
CA SER A 487 -21.52 -43.67 0.71
C SER A 487 -22.01 -42.63 -0.32
N LEU A 488 -21.22 -41.61 -0.66
CA LEU A 488 -21.63 -40.58 -1.64
C LEU A 488 -21.19 -40.91 -3.06
N PRO A 489 -21.94 -40.44 -4.09
CA PRO A 489 -21.52 -40.54 -5.49
C PRO A 489 -20.15 -39.90 -5.72
N ARG A 490 -19.47 -40.35 -6.78
CA ARG A 490 -18.11 -39.93 -7.11
C ARG A 490 -18.11 -38.55 -7.78
N GLY A 491 -17.17 -37.70 -7.37
CA GLY A 491 -16.89 -36.44 -8.03
C GLY A 491 -16.20 -36.63 -9.39
N LEU A 492 -16.10 -35.56 -10.17
CA LEU A 492 -15.34 -35.51 -11.41
C LEU A 492 -14.28 -34.42 -11.36
N TYR A 493 -13.05 -34.73 -11.76
CA TYR A 493 -12.00 -33.73 -11.92
C TYR A 493 -12.24 -32.90 -13.18
N ASN A 494 -12.12 -31.58 -13.07
CA ASN A 494 -12.18 -30.66 -14.21
C ASN A 494 -11.02 -30.87 -15.18
N ILE A 495 -11.34 -30.79 -16.48
CA ILE A 495 -10.36 -30.72 -17.56
C ILE A 495 -10.38 -29.31 -18.14
N GLY A 496 -9.69 -28.38 -17.49
CA GLY A 496 -9.79 -26.95 -17.83
C GLY A 496 -11.19 -26.39 -17.54
N ASN A 497 -11.75 -25.59 -18.45
CA ASN A 497 -13.04 -24.89 -18.28
C ASN A 497 -14.25 -25.78 -18.61
N THR A 498 -14.28 -27.02 -18.14
CA THR A 498 -15.30 -28.03 -18.52
C THR A 498 -16.24 -28.43 -17.38
N CYS A 499 -16.37 -27.62 -16.33
CA CYS A 499 -17.27 -27.89 -15.20
C CYS A 499 -18.75 -28.07 -15.60
N TYR A 500 -19.19 -27.44 -16.68
CA TYR A 500 -20.53 -27.67 -17.24
C TYR A 500 -20.70 -29.08 -17.80
N LEU A 501 -19.66 -29.65 -18.41
CA LEU A 501 -19.67 -31.03 -18.87
C LEU A 501 -19.75 -31.98 -17.68
N ASN A 502 -18.96 -31.75 -16.61
CA ASN A 502 -19.04 -32.58 -15.40
C ASN A 502 -20.45 -32.61 -14.82
N SER A 503 -21.08 -31.44 -14.71
CA SER A 503 -22.47 -31.30 -14.27
C SER A 503 -23.43 -32.10 -15.14
N LEU A 504 -23.28 -32.05 -16.47
CA LEU A 504 -24.10 -32.80 -17.41
C LEU A 504 -23.87 -34.32 -17.30
N LEU A 505 -22.63 -34.78 -17.17
CA LEU A 505 -22.31 -36.20 -17.04
C LEU A 505 -22.92 -36.78 -15.76
N GLN A 506 -22.80 -36.07 -14.63
CA GLN A 506 -23.40 -36.47 -13.35
C GLN A 506 -24.93 -36.39 -13.38
N TYR A 507 -25.51 -35.41 -14.08
CA TYR A 507 -26.95 -35.33 -14.34
C TYR A 507 -27.47 -36.54 -15.14
N LEU A 508 -26.78 -36.90 -16.21
CA LEU A 508 -27.17 -38.02 -17.06
C LEU A 508 -26.99 -39.39 -16.38
N ASP A 509 -25.94 -39.57 -15.57
CA ASP A 509 -25.76 -40.79 -14.77
C ASP A 509 -26.90 -41.00 -13.76
N TRP A 510 -27.45 -39.91 -13.22
CA TRP A 510 -28.54 -39.99 -12.26
C TRP A 510 -29.85 -40.48 -12.87
N ILE A 511 -30.06 -40.22 -14.17
CA ILE A 511 -31.27 -40.61 -14.89
C ILE A 511 -31.18 -42.08 -15.30
N ARG A 512 -31.87 -42.95 -14.54
CA ARG A 512 -31.87 -44.40 -14.80
C ARG A 512 -32.20 -44.79 -16.25
N PRO A 513 -33.26 -44.26 -16.91
CA PRO A 513 -33.52 -44.55 -18.33
C PRO A 513 -32.37 -44.19 -19.27
N VAL A 514 -31.59 -43.16 -18.97
CA VAL A 514 -30.41 -42.77 -19.77
C VAL A 514 -29.31 -43.81 -19.59
N ARG A 515 -29.00 -44.23 -18.35
CA ARG A 515 -28.03 -45.30 -18.10
C ARG A 515 -28.40 -46.61 -18.79
N GLU A 516 -29.67 -46.99 -18.76
CA GLU A 516 -30.16 -48.19 -19.45
C GLU A 516 -29.99 -48.06 -20.98
N ALA A 517 -30.29 -46.88 -21.56
CA ALA A 517 -30.08 -46.62 -22.98
C ALA A 517 -28.59 -46.67 -23.39
N VAL A 518 -27.70 -46.10 -22.58
CA VAL A 518 -26.24 -46.16 -22.78
C VAL A 518 -25.76 -47.61 -22.83
N ARG A 519 -26.19 -48.44 -21.86
CA ARG A 519 -25.83 -49.86 -21.83
C ARG A 519 -26.37 -50.63 -23.05
N MET A 520 -27.62 -50.37 -23.45
CA MET A 520 -28.20 -50.98 -24.65
C MET A 520 -27.45 -50.60 -25.93
N ALA A 521 -27.02 -49.34 -26.06
CA ALA A 521 -26.22 -48.89 -27.19
C ALA A 521 -24.91 -49.69 -27.29
N CYS A 522 -24.21 -49.90 -26.16
CA CYS A 522 -22.99 -50.71 -26.09
C CYS A 522 -23.21 -52.19 -26.46
N GLU A 523 -24.34 -52.78 -26.06
CA GLU A 523 -24.69 -54.17 -26.42
C GLU A 523 -24.97 -54.33 -27.93
N SER A 524 -25.55 -53.31 -28.56
CA SER A 524 -25.90 -53.30 -29.99
C SER A 524 -24.70 -53.04 -30.94
N ALA A 525 -23.59 -52.52 -30.39
CA ALA A 525 -22.32 -52.21 -31.07
C ALA A 525 -21.76 -53.33 -31.95
N SER A 526 -22.06 -54.58 -31.60
CA SER A 526 -21.36 -55.75 -32.10
C SER A 526 -21.88 -56.28 -33.45
N ARG A 527 -22.83 -55.61 -34.12
CA ARG A 527 -23.64 -56.26 -35.18
C ARG A 527 -23.72 -55.66 -36.58
N ASN A 528 -23.22 -54.45 -36.92
CA ASN A 528 -23.27 -53.97 -38.32
C ASN A 528 -22.26 -52.85 -38.66
N ILE A 529 -21.96 -52.69 -39.95
CA ILE A 529 -21.09 -51.65 -40.52
C ILE A 529 -21.71 -50.27 -40.28
N ALA A 530 -21.03 -49.45 -39.47
CA ALA A 530 -21.49 -48.14 -39.02
C ALA A 530 -21.06 -47.01 -39.99
N SER A 531 -21.91 -46.00 -40.18
CA SER A 531 -21.51 -44.73 -40.77
C SER A 531 -20.53 -43.99 -39.83
N ALA A 532 -19.73 -43.03 -40.32
CA ALA A 532 -18.83 -42.25 -39.47
C ALA A 532 -19.55 -41.56 -38.29
N GLN A 533 -20.80 -41.14 -38.49
CA GLN A 533 -21.66 -40.58 -37.44
C GLN A 533 -22.06 -41.65 -36.41
N GLN A 534 -22.36 -42.87 -36.85
CA GLN A 534 -22.74 -43.98 -35.98
C GLN A 534 -21.53 -44.55 -35.22
N GLU A 535 -20.35 -44.60 -35.83
CA GLU A 535 -19.09 -44.99 -35.16
C GLU A 535 -18.73 -43.99 -34.05
N ARG A 536 -18.86 -42.68 -34.33
CA ARG A 536 -18.70 -41.62 -33.33
C ARG A 536 -19.66 -41.79 -32.16
N ALA A 537 -20.95 -41.97 -32.46
CA ALA A 537 -22.00 -42.16 -31.47
C ALA A 537 -21.77 -43.40 -30.59
N LEU A 538 -21.33 -44.50 -31.19
CA LEU A 538 -21.03 -45.74 -30.49
C LEU A 538 -19.82 -45.63 -29.58
N THR A 539 -18.75 -44.97 -30.06
CA THR A 539 -17.55 -44.68 -29.26
C THR A 539 -17.89 -43.82 -28.06
N PHE A 540 -18.71 -42.77 -28.26
CA PHE A 540 -19.21 -41.94 -27.17
C PHE A 540 -19.97 -42.76 -26.12
N ALA A 541 -20.92 -43.60 -26.55
CA ALA A 541 -21.70 -44.46 -25.65
C ALA A 541 -20.80 -45.42 -24.84
N GLN A 542 -19.79 -46.04 -25.47
CA GLN A 542 -18.84 -46.94 -24.81
C GLN A 542 -17.99 -46.21 -23.74
N LEU A 543 -17.50 -45.01 -24.05
CA LEU A 543 -16.73 -44.21 -23.10
C LEU A 543 -17.61 -43.72 -21.93
N LEU A 544 -18.87 -43.39 -22.21
CA LEU A 544 -19.83 -42.98 -21.20
C LEU A 544 -20.22 -44.14 -20.27
N ASP A 545 -20.49 -45.33 -20.82
CA ASP A 545 -20.75 -46.56 -20.05
C ASP A 545 -19.57 -46.92 -19.14
N ALA A 546 -18.34 -46.80 -19.65
CA ALA A 546 -17.14 -47.02 -18.87
C ALA A 546 -17.01 -46.02 -17.71
N LEU A 547 -17.31 -44.75 -17.95
CA LEU A 547 -17.32 -43.73 -16.89
C LEU A 547 -18.38 -44.05 -15.83
N PHE A 548 -19.63 -44.28 -16.22
CA PHE A 548 -20.73 -44.59 -15.30
C PHE A 548 -20.46 -45.85 -14.47
N SER A 549 -19.91 -46.90 -15.10
CA SER A 549 -19.52 -48.13 -14.40
C SER A 549 -18.39 -47.89 -13.39
N THR A 550 -17.43 -47.03 -13.72
CA THR A 550 -16.32 -46.67 -12.82
C THR A 550 -16.82 -45.79 -11.68
N MET A 551 -17.70 -44.83 -11.93
CA MET A 551 -18.36 -44.02 -10.90
C MET A 551 -19.16 -44.89 -9.92
N ALA A 552 -19.79 -45.95 -10.40
CA ALA A 552 -20.57 -46.86 -9.55
C ALA A 552 -19.71 -47.80 -8.69
N SER A 553 -18.48 -48.14 -9.12
CA SER A 553 -17.66 -49.19 -8.51
C SER A 553 -16.36 -48.73 -7.85
N SER A 554 -15.86 -47.54 -8.20
CA SER A 554 -14.60 -47.02 -7.67
C SER A 554 -14.71 -46.62 -6.19
N ASN A 555 -13.58 -46.73 -5.48
CA ASN A 555 -13.41 -46.25 -4.11
C ASN A 555 -12.75 -44.87 -4.05
N GLU A 556 -12.27 -44.33 -5.16
CA GLU A 556 -11.67 -42.99 -5.21
C GLU A 556 -12.76 -41.93 -4.98
N PRO A 557 -12.48 -40.77 -4.35
CA PRO A 557 -13.50 -39.75 -4.11
C PRO A 557 -13.96 -39.06 -5.41
N ALA A 558 -13.07 -38.92 -6.40
CA ALA A 558 -13.35 -38.30 -7.69
C ALA A 558 -12.61 -39.01 -8.83
N LEU A 559 -13.10 -38.86 -10.07
CA LEU A 559 -12.59 -39.54 -11.27
C LEU A 559 -12.31 -38.55 -12.40
N PHE A 560 -11.40 -38.90 -13.32
CA PHE A 560 -11.17 -38.12 -14.53
C PHE A 560 -12.05 -38.64 -15.68
N PRO A 561 -12.92 -37.81 -16.29
CA PRO A 561 -13.51 -38.18 -17.57
C PRO A 561 -12.41 -38.31 -18.63
N SER A 562 -12.57 -39.21 -19.59
CA SER A 562 -11.55 -39.35 -20.64
C SER A 562 -11.55 -38.11 -21.55
N LYS A 563 -10.38 -37.70 -22.04
CA LYS A 563 -10.28 -36.56 -22.98
C LYS A 563 -11.10 -36.78 -24.24
N GLU A 564 -11.18 -38.03 -24.70
CA GLU A 564 -11.97 -38.40 -25.87
C GLU A 564 -13.48 -38.33 -25.59
N LEU A 565 -13.94 -38.71 -24.40
CA LEU A 565 -15.35 -38.53 -24.00
C LEU A 565 -15.72 -37.04 -24.02
N ALA A 566 -14.86 -36.20 -23.42
CA ALA A 566 -15.07 -34.75 -23.41
C ALA A 566 -15.07 -34.17 -24.83
N TYR A 567 -14.16 -34.61 -25.70
CA TYR A 567 -14.14 -34.19 -27.11
C TYR A 567 -15.43 -34.51 -27.84
N LEU A 568 -15.92 -35.75 -27.72
CA LEU A 568 -17.12 -36.19 -28.41
C LEU A 568 -18.39 -35.48 -27.89
N ALA A 569 -18.45 -35.20 -26.58
CA ALA A 569 -19.55 -34.48 -25.95
C ALA A 569 -19.61 -32.99 -26.36
N LEU A 570 -18.45 -32.36 -26.54
CA LEU A 570 -18.34 -30.92 -26.75
C LEU A 570 -18.26 -30.52 -28.22
N VAL A 571 -17.75 -31.39 -29.10
CA VAL A 571 -17.55 -31.05 -30.51
C VAL A 571 -18.57 -31.81 -31.36
N PRO A 572 -19.59 -31.15 -31.95
CA PRO A 572 -20.46 -31.77 -32.94
C PRO A 572 -19.67 -32.22 -34.17
N LEU A 573 -20.11 -33.29 -34.84
CA LEU A 573 -19.45 -33.82 -36.05
C LEU A 573 -19.34 -32.76 -37.17
N VAL A 574 -20.33 -31.87 -37.27
CA VAL A 574 -20.35 -30.79 -38.26
C VAL A 574 -19.17 -29.84 -38.08
N TRP A 575 -18.75 -29.57 -36.83
CA TRP A 575 -17.63 -28.67 -36.55
C TRP A 575 -16.30 -29.33 -36.94
N GLU A 576 -16.12 -30.61 -36.60
CA GLU A 576 -14.93 -31.36 -37.01
C GLU A 576 -14.79 -31.46 -38.54
N GLN A 577 -15.91 -31.47 -39.27
CA GLN A 577 -15.90 -31.44 -40.74
C GLN A 577 -15.72 -30.04 -41.35
N ALA A 578 -16.14 -28.99 -40.63
CA ALA A 578 -16.10 -27.61 -41.12
C ALA A 578 -14.75 -26.92 -40.87
N TYR A 579 -14.05 -27.26 -39.79
CA TYR A 579 -12.79 -26.65 -39.40
C TYR A 579 -11.60 -27.57 -39.71
N ASP A 580 -10.75 -27.17 -40.65
CA ASP A 580 -9.52 -27.88 -41.01
C ASP A 580 -8.40 -27.62 -39.98
N CYS A 581 -8.58 -28.11 -38.76
CA CYS A 581 -7.62 -27.96 -37.66
C CYS A 581 -7.57 -29.19 -36.75
N THR A 582 -6.54 -29.28 -35.91
CA THR A 582 -6.33 -30.43 -35.02
C THR A 582 -7.38 -30.51 -33.93
N LYS A 583 -7.66 -31.71 -33.40
CA LYS A 583 -8.61 -31.93 -32.28
C LYS A 583 -8.31 -31.06 -31.05
N ASP A 584 -7.03 -30.86 -30.74
CA ASP A 584 -6.61 -30.03 -29.59
C ASP A 584 -6.95 -28.54 -29.80
N GLU A 585 -6.85 -28.04 -31.02
CA GLU A 585 -7.22 -26.65 -31.35
C GLU A 585 -8.74 -26.45 -31.31
N LEU A 586 -9.51 -27.43 -31.81
CA LEU A 586 -10.97 -27.43 -31.68
C LEU A 586 -11.40 -27.45 -30.21
N MET A 587 -10.80 -28.32 -29.40
CA MET A 587 -11.09 -28.36 -27.95
C MET A 587 -10.81 -27.04 -27.27
N ARG A 588 -9.70 -26.38 -27.60
CA ARG A 588 -9.35 -25.08 -27.03
C ARG A 588 -10.42 -24.03 -27.35
N GLN A 589 -10.98 -24.05 -28.56
CA GLN A 589 -12.07 -23.15 -28.95
C GLN A 589 -13.37 -23.46 -28.20
N VAL A 590 -13.75 -24.73 -28.08
CA VAL A 590 -15.01 -25.10 -27.40
C VAL A 590 -14.95 -24.85 -25.89
N THR A 591 -13.80 -25.05 -25.24
CA THR A 591 -13.65 -24.72 -23.80
C THR A 591 -13.78 -23.23 -23.47
N THR A 592 -13.85 -22.36 -24.48
CA THR A 592 -14.15 -20.92 -24.30
C THR A 592 -15.63 -20.58 -24.49
N GLN A 593 -16.45 -21.49 -25.03
CA GLN A 593 -17.89 -21.30 -25.26
C GLN A 593 -18.69 -22.24 -24.34
N GLN A 594 -19.31 -21.68 -23.30
CA GLN A 594 -20.05 -22.45 -22.29
C GLN A 594 -21.57 -22.42 -22.56
N ASP A 595 -22.07 -23.29 -23.46
CA ASP A 595 -23.52 -23.51 -23.64
C ASP A 595 -23.90 -24.94 -23.22
N VAL A 596 -24.54 -25.05 -22.05
CA VAL A 596 -24.97 -26.32 -21.45
C VAL A 596 -26.08 -26.97 -22.27
N CYS A 597 -26.98 -26.18 -22.85
CA CYS A 597 -28.09 -26.70 -23.63
C CYS A 597 -27.60 -27.30 -24.95
N GLU A 598 -26.69 -26.62 -25.65
CA GLU A 598 -26.09 -27.13 -26.89
C GLU A 598 -25.29 -28.42 -26.64
N CYS A 599 -24.51 -28.46 -25.56
CA CYS A 599 -23.77 -29.67 -25.17
C CYS A 599 -24.72 -30.84 -24.86
N LEU A 600 -25.79 -30.60 -24.09
CA LEU A 600 -26.78 -31.63 -23.79
C LEU A 600 -27.49 -32.13 -25.05
N ASP A 601 -27.89 -31.24 -25.96
CA ASP A 601 -28.52 -31.62 -27.24
C ASP A 601 -27.59 -32.48 -28.10
N ASN A 602 -26.29 -32.15 -28.15
CA ASN A 602 -25.28 -32.97 -28.83
C ASN A 602 -25.17 -34.36 -28.20
N ILE A 603 -25.10 -34.46 -26.86
CA ILE A 603 -25.05 -35.73 -26.14
C ILE A 603 -26.30 -36.58 -26.42
N VAL A 604 -27.50 -36.00 -26.33
CA VAL A 604 -28.75 -36.71 -26.61
C VAL A 604 -28.79 -37.22 -28.06
N SER A 605 -28.36 -36.39 -29.01
CA SER A 605 -28.27 -36.75 -30.43
C SER A 605 -27.30 -37.92 -30.68
N LEU A 606 -26.15 -37.94 -30.01
CA LEU A 606 -25.20 -39.05 -30.06
C LEU A 606 -25.82 -40.33 -29.49
N LEU A 607 -26.48 -40.26 -28.34
CA LEU A 607 -27.13 -41.42 -27.72
C LEU A 607 -28.26 -41.98 -28.59
N ASP A 608 -29.11 -41.12 -29.16
CA ASP A 608 -30.16 -41.56 -30.10
C ASP A 608 -29.57 -42.24 -31.33
N THR A 609 -28.50 -41.67 -31.89
CA THR A 609 -27.81 -42.25 -33.05
C THR A 609 -27.21 -43.62 -32.70
N ALA A 610 -26.66 -43.77 -31.50
CA ALA A 610 -26.12 -45.03 -31.02
C ALA A 610 -27.22 -46.10 -30.81
N CYS A 611 -28.41 -45.69 -30.36
CA CYS A 611 -29.55 -46.58 -30.11
C CYS A 611 -30.40 -46.91 -31.35
N ALA A 612 -30.26 -46.20 -32.47
CA ALA A 612 -31.15 -46.28 -33.64
C ALA A 612 -31.15 -47.62 -34.43
N SER A 613 -30.40 -48.63 -33.98
CA SER A 613 -30.26 -49.93 -34.64
C SER A 613 -31.50 -50.85 -34.52
N GLU A 614 -32.42 -50.56 -33.60
CA GLU A 614 -33.66 -51.33 -33.42
C GLU A 614 -34.91 -50.46 -33.69
N ALA A 615 -35.96 -51.07 -34.23
CA ALA A 615 -37.17 -50.43 -34.78
C ALA A 615 -38.07 -49.64 -33.77
N THR A 616 -37.50 -49.20 -32.65
CA THR A 616 -38.12 -48.36 -31.63
C THR A 616 -37.55 -46.95 -31.70
N GLN A 617 -38.42 -45.97 -31.97
CA GLN A 617 -38.12 -44.54 -32.01
C GLN A 617 -37.24 -44.10 -30.83
N ALA A 618 -36.14 -43.39 -31.15
CA ALA A 618 -35.23 -42.63 -30.27
C ALA A 618 -35.58 -42.66 -28.76
N PRO A 619 -35.06 -43.63 -27.98
CA PRO A 619 -35.49 -43.85 -26.60
C PRO A 619 -35.08 -42.69 -25.68
N VAL A 620 -33.94 -42.04 -25.92
CA VAL A 620 -33.42 -40.97 -25.05
C VAL A 620 -34.09 -39.64 -25.38
N ARG A 621 -34.21 -39.27 -26.67
CA ARG A 621 -34.89 -38.01 -27.07
C ARG A 621 -36.29 -37.89 -26.49
N ARG A 622 -37.04 -38.99 -26.49
CA ARG A 622 -38.42 -39.04 -26.03
C ARG A 622 -38.57 -38.65 -24.55
N LEU A 623 -37.52 -38.84 -23.73
CA LEU A 623 -37.53 -38.45 -22.33
C LEU A 623 -37.60 -36.93 -22.17
N PHE A 624 -36.90 -36.20 -23.04
CA PHE A 624 -36.75 -34.75 -22.99
C PHE A 624 -37.69 -33.99 -23.94
N SER A 625 -38.24 -34.65 -24.95
CA SER A 625 -39.06 -33.98 -25.98
C SER A 625 -40.54 -33.86 -25.59
N GLY A 626 -41.11 -32.67 -25.73
CA GLY A 626 -42.54 -32.39 -25.66
C GLY A 626 -43.10 -31.89 -27.00
N ALA A 627 -44.42 -31.75 -27.09
CA ALA A 627 -45.11 -31.17 -28.25
C ALA A 627 -45.96 -29.98 -27.82
N SER A 628 -45.86 -28.87 -28.54
CA SER A 628 -46.65 -27.65 -28.37
C SER A 628 -47.50 -27.38 -29.61
N LEU A 629 -48.58 -26.64 -29.43
CA LEU A 629 -49.43 -26.13 -30.49
C LEU A 629 -49.40 -24.60 -30.47
N GLN A 630 -48.97 -24.00 -31.57
CA GLN A 630 -48.95 -22.56 -31.76
C GLN A 630 -50.16 -22.13 -32.60
N LYS A 631 -51.04 -21.30 -32.04
CA LYS A 631 -52.18 -20.70 -32.74
C LYS A 631 -51.91 -19.23 -33.03
N LEU A 632 -52.32 -18.78 -34.22
CA LEU A 632 -52.19 -17.40 -34.69
C LEU A 632 -53.57 -16.85 -35.03
N ASP A 633 -53.92 -15.69 -34.48
CA ASP A 633 -55.21 -15.02 -34.71
C ASP A 633 -55.01 -13.55 -35.14
N PRO A 634 -55.41 -13.15 -36.37
CA PRO A 634 -56.02 -13.98 -37.42
C PRO A 634 -55.02 -14.92 -38.10
N ALA A 635 -55.50 -16.08 -38.56
CA ALA A 635 -54.66 -17.09 -39.21
C ALA A 635 -54.03 -16.57 -40.54
N PRO A 636 -52.77 -16.94 -40.85
CA PRO A 636 -52.13 -16.56 -42.11
C PRO A 636 -52.91 -17.07 -43.33
N LYS A 637 -52.97 -16.27 -44.40
CA LYS A 637 -53.75 -16.59 -45.62
C LYS A 637 -53.29 -17.87 -46.34
N ASP A 638 -52.07 -18.34 -46.09
CA ASP A 638 -51.49 -19.55 -46.70
C ASP A 638 -51.58 -20.80 -45.81
N SER A 639 -52.20 -20.70 -44.62
CA SER A 639 -52.37 -21.84 -43.71
C SER A 639 -53.63 -22.66 -44.06
N SER A 640 -53.44 -23.93 -44.42
CA SER A 640 -54.48 -24.86 -44.88
C SER A 640 -55.34 -25.46 -43.75
N GLY A 641 -55.62 -24.69 -42.69
CA GLY A 641 -56.50 -25.12 -41.61
C GLY A 641 -56.48 -24.16 -40.42
N THR A 642 -57.61 -24.05 -39.74
CA THR A 642 -57.84 -23.25 -38.52
C THR A 642 -57.09 -23.81 -37.28
N ASP A 643 -56.23 -24.80 -37.45
CA ASP A 643 -55.87 -25.78 -36.41
C ASP A 643 -54.48 -25.60 -35.77
N GLY A 644 -53.77 -24.49 -36.08
CA GLY A 644 -52.46 -24.16 -35.47
C GLY A 644 -51.29 -25.02 -35.96
N THR A 645 -50.06 -24.61 -35.65
CA THR A 645 -48.82 -25.31 -36.02
C THR A 645 -48.30 -26.13 -34.84
N LYS A 646 -48.13 -27.44 -35.03
CA LYS A 646 -47.51 -28.32 -34.02
C LYS A 646 -45.99 -28.22 -34.10
N GLN A 647 -45.33 -28.08 -32.94
CA GLN A 647 -43.88 -28.00 -32.83
C GLN A 647 -43.40 -28.94 -31.72
N THR A 648 -42.24 -29.57 -31.92
CA THR A 648 -41.56 -30.37 -30.89
C THR A 648 -40.48 -29.52 -30.23
N PHE A 649 -40.33 -29.62 -28.92
CA PHE A 649 -39.32 -28.88 -28.14
C PHE A 649 -38.62 -29.80 -27.14
N THR A 650 -37.38 -29.49 -26.76
CA THR A 650 -36.59 -30.21 -25.73
C THR A 650 -36.48 -29.44 -24.42
N SER A 651 -36.55 -28.11 -24.50
CA SER A 651 -36.57 -27.21 -23.35
C SER A 651 -37.53 -26.05 -23.57
N ILE A 652 -38.03 -25.48 -22.48
CA ILE A 652 -38.86 -24.28 -22.49
C ILE A 652 -37.99 -23.09 -22.07
N PRO A 653 -37.65 -22.15 -22.97
CA PRO A 653 -36.93 -20.95 -22.61
C PRO A 653 -37.86 -19.99 -21.86
N VAL A 654 -37.41 -19.50 -20.72
CA VAL A 654 -38.13 -18.50 -19.91
C VAL A 654 -37.21 -17.32 -19.62
N THR A 655 -37.76 -16.11 -19.71
CA THR A 655 -37.01 -14.88 -19.45
C THR A 655 -37.43 -14.30 -18.11
N ILE A 656 -36.47 -13.90 -17.28
CA ILE A 656 -36.78 -13.20 -16.03
C ILE A 656 -37.01 -11.72 -16.35
N LEU A 657 -38.28 -11.32 -16.40
CA LEU A 657 -38.70 -9.92 -16.57
C LEU A 657 -38.79 -9.22 -15.20
N PRO A 658 -38.69 -7.87 -15.16
CA PRO A 658 -38.93 -7.11 -13.93
C PRO A 658 -40.26 -7.48 -13.27
N GLY A 659 -40.23 -7.85 -11.99
CA GLY A 659 -41.41 -8.28 -11.24
C GLY A 659 -41.73 -9.78 -11.30
N THR A 660 -40.96 -10.59 -12.04
CA THR A 660 -41.02 -12.07 -11.97
C THR A 660 -40.62 -12.52 -10.57
N ARG A 661 -41.47 -13.28 -9.88
CA ARG A 661 -41.17 -13.79 -8.52
C ARG A 661 -41.02 -15.31 -8.46
N ASP A 662 -41.82 -16.03 -9.24
CA ASP A 662 -41.86 -17.49 -9.21
C ASP A 662 -41.78 -18.10 -10.61
N VAL A 663 -41.63 -19.43 -10.65
CA VAL A 663 -41.57 -20.20 -11.90
C VAL A 663 -42.80 -20.03 -12.79
N TYR A 664 -43.98 -19.70 -12.23
CA TYR A 664 -45.19 -19.50 -13.03
C TYR A 664 -45.17 -18.16 -13.77
N ASP A 665 -44.71 -17.09 -13.12
CA ASP A 665 -44.44 -15.82 -13.81
C ASP A 665 -43.44 -16.01 -14.96
N ALA A 666 -42.39 -16.82 -14.72
CA ALA A 666 -41.38 -17.12 -15.73
C ALA A 666 -41.95 -17.95 -16.90
N LEU A 667 -42.71 -19.02 -16.63
CA LEU A 667 -43.36 -19.83 -17.67
C LEU A 667 -44.39 -19.03 -18.47
N ASP A 668 -45.09 -18.11 -17.81
CA ASP A 668 -46.02 -17.19 -18.46
C ASP A 668 -45.33 -16.32 -19.52
N THR A 669 -44.03 -16.04 -19.44
CA THR A 669 -43.31 -15.34 -20.53
C THR A 669 -43.27 -16.12 -21.85
N PHE A 670 -43.34 -17.45 -21.79
CA PHE A 670 -43.37 -18.31 -22.97
C PHE A 670 -44.80 -18.59 -23.45
N PHE A 671 -45.71 -18.88 -22.51
CA PHE A 671 -47.07 -19.34 -22.82
C PHE A 671 -48.12 -18.22 -22.98
N ASN A 672 -47.82 -16.99 -22.59
CA ASN A 672 -48.79 -15.90 -22.68
C ASN A 672 -49.12 -15.50 -24.13
N GLU A 673 -50.28 -14.86 -24.27
CA GLU A 673 -50.69 -14.22 -25.52
C GLU A 673 -49.73 -13.06 -25.86
N GLU A 674 -49.03 -13.18 -26.98
CA GLU A 674 -48.12 -12.14 -27.47
C GLU A 674 -48.57 -11.64 -28.85
N PHE A 675 -48.41 -10.34 -29.14
CA PHE A 675 -48.63 -9.81 -30.48
C PHE A 675 -47.33 -9.84 -31.27
N VAL A 676 -47.28 -10.67 -32.31
CA VAL A 676 -46.13 -10.80 -33.20
C VAL A 676 -46.39 -10.07 -34.51
N PHE A 677 -45.40 -9.35 -35.02
CA PHE A 677 -45.48 -8.71 -36.33
C PHE A 677 -45.09 -9.72 -37.42
N LEU A 678 -46.04 -10.05 -38.29
CA LEU A 678 -45.73 -10.70 -39.57
C LEU A 678 -45.29 -9.61 -40.55
N GLY A 679 -44.36 -9.92 -41.47
CA GLY A 679 -43.60 -8.99 -42.34
C GLY A 679 -44.36 -7.94 -43.19
N ASN A 680 -45.66 -7.78 -42.99
CA ASN A 680 -46.52 -6.74 -43.56
C ASN A 680 -47.11 -5.79 -42.48
N ASP A 681 -46.43 -5.58 -41.33
CA ASP A 681 -46.89 -4.77 -40.18
C ASP A 681 -48.22 -5.21 -39.53
N ALA A 682 -48.75 -6.38 -39.91
CA ALA A 682 -49.94 -6.95 -39.28
C ALA A 682 -49.57 -7.57 -37.93
N LYS A 683 -50.09 -6.99 -36.84
CA LYS A 683 -50.03 -7.58 -35.50
C LYS A 683 -50.96 -8.78 -35.42
N VAL A 684 -50.40 -9.96 -35.20
CA VAL A 684 -51.14 -11.22 -35.03
C VAL A 684 -50.95 -11.72 -33.61
N ARG A 685 -52.03 -12.16 -32.97
CA ARG A 685 -51.98 -12.74 -31.62
C ARG A 685 -51.45 -14.17 -31.71
N ARG A 686 -50.36 -14.48 -30.99
CA ARG A 686 -49.77 -15.81 -30.84
C ARG A 686 -50.17 -16.40 -29.49
N GLU A 687 -50.69 -17.60 -29.50
CA GLU A 687 -50.98 -18.42 -28.32
C GLU A 687 -50.23 -19.75 -28.45
N ILE A 688 -49.60 -20.20 -27.35
CA ILE A 688 -48.91 -21.50 -27.30
C ILE A 688 -49.54 -22.35 -26.21
N THR A 689 -49.91 -23.59 -26.54
CA THR A 689 -50.44 -24.58 -25.59
C THR A 689 -49.65 -25.89 -25.68
N LEU A 690 -49.58 -26.64 -24.58
CA LEU A 690 -48.93 -27.95 -24.55
C LEU A 690 -49.86 -29.05 -25.05
N GLN A 691 -49.41 -29.79 -26.07
CA GLN A 691 -50.09 -30.97 -26.61
C GLN A 691 -49.61 -32.24 -25.90
N GLU A 692 -48.31 -32.33 -25.64
CA GLU A 692 -47.68 -33.44 -24.92
C GLU A 692 -46.56 -32.87 -24.06
N ALA A 693 -46.63 -33.12 -22.75
CA ALA A 693 -45.59 -32.69 -21.83
C ALA A 693 -44.45 -33.75 -21.79
N PRO A 694 -43.17 -33.34 -21.82
CA PRO A 694 -42.04 -34.27 -21.79
C PRO A 694 -41.96 -34.99 -20.44
N ILE A 695 -41.38 -36.20 -20.39
CA ILE A 695 -41.19 -36.93 -19.12
C ILE A 695 -40.26 -36.14 -18.20
N LEU A 696 -39.17 -35.61 -18.75
CA LEU A 696 -38.23 -34.71 -18.09
C LEU A 696 -38.43 -33.30 -18.64
N LEU A 697 -39.15 -32.47 -17.90
CA LEU A 697 -39.39 -31.08 -18.26
C LEU A 697 -38.15 -30.24 -17.97
N GLN A 698 -37.54 -29.70 -19.03
CA GLN A 698 -36.44 -28.75 -18.91
C GLN A 698 -36.95 -27.31 -19.03
N ILE A 699 -36.70 -26.50 -18.01
CA ILE A 699 -36.98 -25.07 -18.01
C ILE A 699 -35.63 -24.36 -18.10
N HIS A 700 -35.37 -23.70 -19.24
CA HIS A 700 -34.14 -22.96 -19.48
C HIS A 700 -34.34 -21.49 -19.10
N VAL A 701 -33.77 -21.09 -17.97
CA VAL A 701 -33.89 -19.72 -17.45
C VAL A 701 -32.84 -18.81 -18.11
N GLN A 702 -33.29 -17.94 -19.01
CA GLN A 702 -32.45 -17.00 -19.74
C GLN A 702 -32.13 -15.77 -18.89
N ARG A 703 -31.07 -15.89 -18.08
CA ARG A 703 -30.55 -14.80 -17.23
C ARG A 703 -29.67 -13.81 -17.99
N VAL A 704 -29.04 -14.22 -19.08
CA VAL A 704 -28.12 -13.37 -19.85
C VAL A 704 -28.91 -12.51 -20.84
N GLN A 705 -28.79 -11.19 -20.72
CA GLN A 705 -29.49 -10.21 -21.55
C GLN A 705 -28.50 -9.15 -22.07
N TYR A 706 -28.79 -8.58 -23.24
CA TYR A 706 -28.02 -7.46 -23.77
C TYR A 706 -28.63 -6.14 -23.31
N ASP A 707 -27.91 -5.43 -22.45
CA ASP A 707 -28.28 -4.09 -22.02
C ASP A 707 -27.98 -3.11 -23.16
N ARG A 708 -29.02 -2.64 -23.85
CA ARG A 708 -28.89 -1.70 -24.98
C ARG A 708 -28.42 -0.32 -24.53
N THR A 709 -28.69 0.08 -23.29
CA THR A 709 -28.25 1.36 -22.73
C THR A 709 -26.77 1.31 -22.37
N ALA A 710 -26.32 0.25 -21.71
CA ALA A 710 -24.91 0.07 -21.34
C ALA A 710 -24.05 -0.59 -22.43
N GLN A 711 -24.65 -1.00 -23.56
CA GLN A 711 -24.01 -1.68 -24.69
C GLN A 711 -23.20 -2.92 -24.29
N ARG A 712 -23.62 -3.63 -23.24
CA ARG A 712 -22.90 -4.79 -22.67
C ARG A 712 -23.85 -5.94 -22.34
N ILE A 713 -23.27 -7.14 -22.23
CA ILE A 713 -23.99 -8.33 -21.79
C ILE A 713 -24.07 -8.29 -20.26
N VAL A 714 -25.27 -8.45 -19.70
CA VAL A 714 -25.52 -8.43 -18.25
C VAL A 714 -26.27 -9.71 -17.86
N LYS A 715 -25.90 -10.31 -16.72
CA LYS A 715 -26.62 -11.44 -16.12
C LYS A 715 -27.63 -10.91 -15.10
N ASN A 716 -28.90 -11.27 -15.27
CA ASN A 716 -29.96 -10.96 -14.33
C ASN A 716 -29.88 -11.90 -13.11
N GLN A 717 -29.64 -11.33 -11.93
CA GLN A 717 -29.50 -12.02 -10.65
C GLN A 717 -30.80 -12.09 -9.83
N ALA A 718 -31.95 -11.72 -10.41
CA ALA A 718 -33.21 -11.75 -9.67
C ALA A 718 -33.54 -13.18 -9.20
N ALA A 719 -33.91 -13.29 -7.92
CA ALA A 719 -34.31 -14.56 -7.32
C ALA A 719 -35.55 -15.11 -8.02
N LEU A 720 -35.56 -16.41 -8.28
CA LEU A 720 -36.70 -17.13 -8.85
C LEU A 720 -37.13 -18.21 -7.87
N ASP A 721 -38.34 -18.09 -7.33
CA ASP A 721 -38.89 -19.11 -6.44
C ASP A 721 -39.24 -20.39 -7.21
N LEU A 722 -38.69 -21.51 -6.74
CA LEU A 722 -38.84 -22.84 -7.34
C LEU A 722 -39.57 -23.76 -6.35
N PRO A 723 -40.90 -23.96 -6.51
CA PRO A 723 -41.65 -24.87 -5.67
C PRO A 723 -41.23 -26.33 -5.91
N ASP A 724 -41.41 -27.18 -4.90
CA ASP A 724 -41.06 -28.61 -4.99
C ASP A 724 -41.85 -29.35 -6.08
N THR A 725 -43.08 -28.90 -6.34
CA THR A 725 -43.97 -29.45 -7.35
C THR A 725 -44.67 -28.32 -8.08
N ILE A 726 -44.67 -28.40 -9.41
CA ILE A 726 -45.47 -27.55 -10.29
C ILE A 726 -46.55 -28.37 -10.97
N PHE A 727 -47.64 -27.70 -11.32
CA PHE A 727 -48.74 -28.25 -12.09
C PHE A 727 -48.85 -27.55 -13.44
N LEU A 728 -48.79 -28.32 -14.53
CA LEU A 728 -48.85 -27.80 -15.89
C LEU A 728 -50.27 -27.68 -16.46
N ASP A 729 -51.30 -28.03 -15.68
CA ASP A 729 -52.71 -28.03 -16.08
C ASP A 729 -53.13 -26.75 -16.84
N ARG A 730 -52.66 -25.58 -16.36
CA ARG A 730 -52.98 -24.26 -16.94
C ARG A 730 -52.36 -23.98 -18.32
N TYR A 731 -51.42 -24.80 -18.77
CA TYR A 731 -50.72 -24.66 -20.04
C TYR A 731 -51.11 -25.77 -21.05
N MET A 732 -51.85 -26.79 -20.62
CA MET A 732 -52.27 -27.89 -21.48
C MET A 732 -53.38 -27.45 -22.45
N ASP A 733 -53.36 -27.99 -23.66
CA ASP A 733 -54.41 -27.69 -24.64
C ASP A 733 -55.76 -28.31 -24.23
N LEU A 734 -56.81 -27.49 -24.27
CA LEU A 734 -58.18 -27.88 -23.92
C LEU A 734 -58.72 -29.09 -24.70
N SER A 735 -58.24 -29.31 -25.93
CA SER A 735 -58.68 -30.44 -26.76
C SER A 735 -58.35 -31.80 -26.13
N LEU A 736 -57.28 -31.88 -25.35
CA LEU A 736 -56.82 -33.10 -24.67
C LEU A 736 -57.68 -33.47 -23.47
N SER A 737 -58.38 -32.49 -22.91
CA SER A 737 -59.20 -32.69 -21.72
C SER A 737 -60.49 -33.46 -22.05
N LYS A 738 -60.91 -34.33 -21.11
CA LYS A 738 -62.18 -35.07 -21.19
C LYS A 738 -63.34 -34.10 -21.42
N SER A 739 -64.30 -34.49 -22.28
CA SER A 739 -65.41 -33.63 -22.70
C SER A 739 -66.20 -33.00 -21.53
N GLU A 740 -66.30 -33.70 -20.40
CA GLU A 740 -67.01 -33.25 -19.20
C GLU A 740 -66.32 -32.09 -18.47
N ARG A 741 -64.99 -32.00 -18.54
CA ARG A 741 -64.19 -30.98 -17.85
C ARG A 741 -63.90 -29.75 -18.70
N ARG A 742 -64.08 -29.86 -20.03
CA ARG A 742 -63.84 -28.76 -20.97
C ARG A 742 -64.58 -27.47 -20.58
N PRO A 743 -65.88 -27.47 -20.19
CA PRO A 743 -66.56 -26.23 -19.82
C PRO A 743 -65.91 -25.53 -18.62
N THR A 744 -65.54 -26.30 -17.59
CA THR A 744 -64.86 -25.77 -16.39
C THR A 744 -63.49 -25.21 -16.74
N LEU A 745 -62.67 -25.96 -17.49
CA LEU A 745 -61.34 -25.50 -17.88
C LEU A 745 -61.41 -24.28 -18.80
N THR A 746 -62.36 -24.22 -19.74
CA THR A 746 -62.60 -23.03 -20.58
C THR A 746 -62.89 -21.80 -19.72
N LEU A 747 -63.68 -21.93 -18.64
CA LEU A 747 -63.95 -20.84 -17.71
C LEU A 747 -62.68 -20.39 -16.97
N LEU A 748 -61.86 -21.33 -16.47
CA LEU A 748 -60.59 -21.01 -15.79
C LEU A 748 -59.61 -20.31 -16.72
N HIS A 749 -59.46 -20.78 -17.96
CA HIS A 749 -58.63 -20.12 -18.98
C HIS A 749 -59.14 -18.72 -19.29
N THR A 750 -60.44 -18.54 -19.49
CA THR A 750 -61.05 -17.22 -19.78
C THR A 750 -60.77 -16.24 -18.63
N ARG A 751 -61.01 -16.66 -17.37
CA ARG A 751 -60.73 -15.84 -16.19
C ARG A 751 -59.24 -15.50 -16.06
N SER A 752 -58.36 -16.45 -16.35
CA SER A 752 -56.91 -16.23 -16.32
C SER A 752 -56.45 -15.23 -17.37
N GLN A 753 -57.00 -15.29 -18.59
CA GLN A 753 -56.73 -14.33 -19.65
C GLN A 753 -57.20 -12.92 -19.28
N GLU A 754 -58.37 -12.78 -18.67
CA GLU A 754 -58.88 -11.49 -18.17
C GLU A 754 -57.94 -10.87 -17.13
N LEU A 755 -57.59 -11.63 -16.09
CA LEU A 755 -56.69 -11.18 -15.02
C LEU A 755 -55.31 -10.81 -15.56
N ARG A 756 -54.75 -11.61 -16.48
CA ARG A 756 -53.47 -11.30 -17.14
C ARG A 756 -53.55 -9.99 -17.93
N ARG A 757 -54.62 -9.75 -18.69
CA ARG A 757 -54.81 -8.48 -19.44
C ARG A 757 -54.91 -7.27 -18.52
N GLU A 758 -55.59 -7.40 -17.39
CA GLU A 758 -55.67 -6.32 -16.38
C GLU A 758 -54.31 -6.06 -15.73
N LYS A 759 -53.57 -7.13 -15.39
CA LYS A 759 -52.21 -7.02 -14.84
C LYS A 759 -51.27 -6.32 -15.85
N THR A 760 -51.28 -6.72 -17.11
CA THR A 760 -50.46 -6.10 -18.16
C THR A 760 -50.77 -4.61 -18.31
N LYS A 761 -52.05 -4.20 -18.30
CA LYS A 761 -52.41 -2.78 -18.32
C LYS A 761 -51.81 -1.99 -17.15
N CYS A 762 -51.79 -2.57 -15.96
CA CYS A 762 -51.18 -1.94 -14.79
C CYS A 762 -49.66 -1.81 -14.97
N THR A 763 -48.99 -2.88 -15.41
CA THR A 763 -47.54 -2.89 -15.65
C THR A 763 -47.11 -1.91 -16.74
N ASP A 764 -47.83 -1.85 -17.87
CA ASP A 764 -47.54 -0.93 -18.97
C ASP A 764 -47.69 0.54 -18.50
N ARG A 765 -48.70 0.83 -17.67
CA ARG A 765 -48.90 2.16 -17.08
C ARG A 765 -47.79 2.52 -16.10
N ILE A 766 -47.35 1.58 -15.26
CA ILE A 766 -46.21 1.77 -14.37
C ILE A 766 -44.96 2.14 -15.17
N GLN A 767 -44.65 1.35 -16.20
CA GLN A 767 -43.46 1.58 -17.02
C GLN A 767 -43.48 2.96 -17.70
N LEU A 768 -44.63 3.35 -18.27
CA LEU A 768 -44.80 4.68 -18.88
C LEU A 768 -44.55 5.83 -17.90
N LEU A 769 -45.03 5.69 -16.65
CA LEU A 769 -44.88 6.73 -15.63
C LEU A 769 -43.44 6.81 -15.08
N GLU A 770 -42.75 5.69 -14.92
CA GLU A 770 -41.40 5.64 -14.36
C GLU A 770 -40.31 6.03 -15.35
N ASP A 771 -40.37 5.54 -16.60
CA ASP A 771 -39.26 5.69 -17.56
C ASP A 771 -39.10 7.14 -18.07
N GLU A 772 -40.19 7.81 -18.43
CA GLU A 772 -40.11 9.13 -19.12
C GLU A 772 -40.61 10.30 -18.28
N HIS A 773 -41.63 10.09 -17.45
CA HIS A 773 -42.34 11.19 -16.80
C HIS A 773 -41.74 11.51 -15.44
N LEU A 774 -41.69 10.54 -14.52
CA LEU A 774 -41.27 10.77 -13.13
C LEU A 774 -39.81 11.22 -13.04
N THR A 775 -38.89 10.48 -13.67
CA THR A 775 -37.46 10.82 -13.66
C THR A 775 -37.16 12.15 -14.36
N GLY A 776 -37.91 12.46 -15.42
CA GLY A 776 -37.84 13.75 -16.11
C GLY A 776 -38.27 14.92 -15.23
N LEU A 777 -39.41 14.79 -14.54
CA LEU A 777 -39.90 15.81 -13.59
C LEU A 777 -38.91 16.04 -12.45
N GLU A 778 -38.37 14.99 -11.85
CA GLU A 778 -37.42 15.10 -10.72
C GLU A 778 -36.12 15.79 -11.14
N ARG A 779 -35.56 15.42 -12.31
CA ARG A 779 -34.37 16.07 -12.87
C ARG A 779 -34.63 17.54 -13.18
N ALA A 780 -35.78 17.85 -13.78
CA ALA A 780 -36.16 19.22 -14.10
C ALA A 780 -36.33 20.07 -12.83
N ALA A 781 -37.00 19.54 -11.80
CA ALA A 781 -37.17 20.22 -10.52
C ALA A 781 -35.82 20.51 -9.84
N ASN A 782 -34.92 19.52 -9.77
CA ASN A 782 -33.59 19.69 -9.17
C ASN A 782 -32.70 20.67 -9.96
N ALA A 783 -32.78 20.64 -11.30
CA ALA A 783 -32.05 21.58 -12.15
C ALA A 783 -32.56 23.01 -11.98
N LEU A 784 -33.87 23.21 -11.92
CA LEU A 784 -34.48 24.53 -11.68
C LEU A 784 -34.13 25.08 -10.29
N ASP A 785 -34.17 24.25 -9.24
CA ASP A 785 -33.75 24.64 -7.90
C ASP A 785 -32.26 25.05 -7.85
N SER A 786 -31.41 24.30 -8.53
CA SER A 786 -29.97 24.62 -8.63
C SER A 786 -29.72 25.94 -9.37
N LEU A 787 -30.47 26.19 -10.46
CA LEU A 787 -30.35 27.40 -11.26
C LEU A 787 -30.93 28.63 -10.54
N GLN A 788 -32.02 28.49 -9.79
CA GLN A 788 -32.59 29.58 -8.96
C GLN A 788 -31.65 30.00 -7.83
N ASN A 789 -30.84 29.08 -7.31
CA ASN A 789 -29.85 29.35 -6.26
C ASN A 789 -28.51 29.87 -6.79
N THR A 790 -28.33 29.99 -8.11
CA THR A 790 -27.11 30.52 -8.74
C THR A 790 -27.30 31.97 -9.16
N THR A 791 -26.35 32.86 -8.84
CA THR A 791 -26.38 34.25 -9.35
C THR A 791 -26.12 34.26 -10.85
N LEU A 792 -27.14 34.56 -11.64
CA LEU A 792 -27.09 34.66 -13.10
C LEU A 792 -27.27 36.14 -13.51
N ASP A 793 -26.39 36.65 -14.38
CA ASP A 793 -26.40 38.03 -14.90
C ASP A 793 -27.43 38.25 -16.04
N ASP A 794 -28.36 37.32 -16.25
CA ASP A 794 -29.30 37.31 -17.38
C ASP A 794 -30.76 37.46 -16.91
N ASP A 795 -31.31 38.67 -17.10
CA ASP A 795 -32.66 39.06 -16.70
C ASP A 795 -33.77 38.28 -17.45
N GLU A 796 -33.54 37.86 -18.70
CA GLU A 796 -34.52 37.05 -19.47
C GLU A 796 -34.60 35.63 -18.91
N LEU A 797 -33.45 35.05 -18.54
CA LEU A 797 -33.40 33.72 -17.94
C LEU A 797 -34.07 33.71 -16.56
N HIS A 798 -33.91 34.79 -15.78
CA HIS A 798 -34.51 34.90 -14.45
C HIS A 798 -36.05 34.99 -14.50
N LEU A 799 -36.62 35.64 -15.52
CA LEU A 799 -38.06 35.66 -15.79
C LEU A 799 -38.61 34.29 -16.19
N LEU A 800 -37.89 33.55 -17.05
CA LEU A 800 -38.27 32.20 -17.46
C LEU A 800 -38.19 31.19 -16.30
N LEU A 801 -37.20 31.33 -15.41
CA LEU A 801 -37.05 30.49 -14.21
C LEU A 801 -38.16 30.72 -13.16
N GLN A 802 -38.97 31.78 -13.29
CA GLN A 802 -40.10 32.08 -12.40
C GLN A 802 -41.46 31.58 -12.94
N GLU A 803 -41.55 31.10 -14.19
CA GLU A 803 -42.82 30.61 -14.75
C GLU A 803 -43.33 29.31 -14.09
N HIS A 804 -42.42 28.46 -13.61
CA HIS A 804 -42.75 27.22 -12.93
C HIS A 804 -41.93 27.06 -11.66
N SER A 805 -42.60 26.85 -10.52
CA SER A 805 -41.90 26.63 -9.26
C SER A 805 -41.35 25.19 -9.20
N PRO A 806 -40.12 24.97 -8.72
CA PRO A 806 -39.60 23.63 -8.46
C PRO A 806 -40.53 22.80 -7.56
N GLU A 807 -41.23 23.47 -6.63
CA GLU A 807 -42.22 22.87 -5.73
C GLU A 807 -43.42 22.26 -6.48
N GLU A 808 -43.93 22.91 -7.52
CA GLU A 808 -45.04 22.39 -8.32
C GLU A 808 -44.65 21.12 -9.08
N LEU A 809 -43.45 21.08 -9.66
CA LEU A 809 -42.93 19.90 -10.36
C LEU A 809 -42.69 18.75 -9.40
N MET A 810 -42.16 19.03 -8.20
CA MET A 810 -41.93 18.02 -7.16
C MET A 810 -43.24 17.47 -6.58
N ARG A 811 -44.28 18.32 -6.47
CA ARG A 811 -45.62 17.90 -6.09
C ARG A 811 -46.23 16.97 -7.13
N GLU A 812 -46.10 17.29 -8.42
CA GLU A 812 -46.59 16.44 -9.50
C GLU A 812 -45.84 15.10 -9.56
N ALA A 813 -44.51 15.12 -9.40
CA ALA A 813 -43.71 13.90 -9.23
C ALA A 813 -44.21 13.04 -8.06
N SER A 814 -44.58 13.67 -6.93
CA SER A 814 -45.11 12.97 -5.76
C SER A 814 -46.48 12.32 -6.01
N HIS A 815 -47.38 12.98 -6.76
CA HIS A 815 -48.64 12.37 -7.21
C HIS A 815 -48.39 11.17 -8.12
N MET A 816 -47.48 11.32 -9.07
CA MET A 816 -47.06 10.28 -10.00
C MET A 816 -46.52 9.05 -9.25
N ARG A 817 -45.67 9.26 -8.22
CA ARG A 817 -45.19 8.18 -7.34
C ARG A 817 -46.32 7.47 -6.60
N ALA A 818 -47.31 8.22 -6.11
CA ALA A 818 -48.47 7.64 -5.44
C ALA A 818 -49.32 6.79 -6.40
N GLU A 819 -49.51 7.22 -7.65
CA GLU A 819 -50.19 6.43 -8.70
C GLU A 819 -49.42 5.14 -8.99
N VAL A 820 -48.10 5.23 -9.22
CA VAL A 820 -47.24 4.04 -9.43
C VAL A 820 -47.34 3.06 -8.27
N HIS A 821 -47.31 3.55 -7.03
CA HIS A 821 -47.46 2.71 -5.84
C HIS A 821 -48.83 2.00 -5.80
N GLN A 822 -49.92 2.70 -6.11
CA GLN A 822 -51.26 2.10 -6.18
C GLN A 822 -51.37 1.05 -7.29
N LEU A 823 -50.82 1.33 -8.47
CA LEU A 823 -50.83 0.38 -9.59
C LEU A 823 -50.01 -0.88 -9.26
N ARG A 824 -48.88 -0.75 -8.55
CA ARG A 824 -48.10 -1.91 -8.08
C ARG A 824 -48.91 -2.79 -7.11
N MET A 825 -49.61 -2.17 -6.16
CA MET A 825 -50.51 -2.89 -5.23
C MET A 825 -51.65 -3.61 -5.97
N GLN A 826 -52.22 -2.98 -7.00
CA GLN A 826 -53.24 -3.60 -7.84
C GLN A 826 -52.69 -4.78 -8.65
N ALA A 827 -51.51 -4.62 -9.26
CA ALA A 827 -50.85 -5.69 -10.02
C ALA A 827 -50.53 -6.91 -9.14
N ASP A 828 -50.09 -6.69 -7.89
CA ASP A 828 -49.83 -7.76 -6.91
C ASP A 828 -51.12 -8.47 -6.47
N THR A 829 -52.22 -7.73 -6.33
CA THR A 829 -53.54 -8.32 -6.02
C THR A 829 -54.01 -9.21 -7.17
N LEU A 830 -53.95 -8.70 -8.41
CA LEU A 830 -54.32 -9.44 -9.62
C LEU A 830 -53.46 -10.70 -9.82
N ARG A 831 -52.17 -10.63 -9.50
CA ARG A 831 -51.28 -11.81 -9.50
C ARG A 831 -51.74 -12.87 -8.50
N THR A 832 -52.07 -12.46 -7.28
CA THR A 832 -52.54 -13.37 -6.22
C THR A 832 -53.85 -14.05 -6.62
N GLU A 833 -54.78 -13.28 -7.21
CA GLU A 833 -56.01 -13.84 -7.78
C GLU A 833 -55.72 -14.85 -8.90
N LEU A 834 -54.82 -14.52 -9.83
CA LEU A 834 -54.44 -15.39 -10.95
C LEU A 834 -53.87 -16.73 -10.47
N GLN A 835 -53.04 -16.72 -9.43
CA GLN A 835 -52.54 -17.94 -8.81
C GLN A 835 -53.67 -18.77 -8.18
N GLY A 836 -54.65 -18.12 -7.55
CA GLY A 836 -55.81 -18.76 -6.94
C GLY A 836 -56.74 -19.46 -7.94
N VAL A 837 -56.85 -18.98 -9.19
CA VAL A 837 -57.73 -19.56 -10.22
C VAL A 837 -57.46 -21.06 -10.46
N TRP A 838 -56.20 -21.47 -10.37
CA TRP A 838 -55.77 -22.85 -10.69
C TRP A 838 -55.39 -23.67 -9.46
N ALA A 839 -55.68 -23.21 -8.24
CA ALA A 839 -55.20 -23.85 -7.01
C ALA A 839 -55.69 -25.31 -6.82
N ASP A 840 -56.88 -25.61 -7.35
CA ASP A 840 -57.52 -26.91 -7.26
C ASP A 840 -57.15 -27.87 -8.42
N GLU A 841 -56.49 -27.36 -9.46
CA GLU A 841 -56.12 -28.12 -10.66
C GLU A 841 -54.73 -28.76 -10.52
N ARG A 842 -54.71 -30.09 -10.33
CA ARG A 842 -53.50 -30.84 -9.95
C ARG A 842 -53.27 -32.13 -10.75
N HIS A 843 -53.72 -32.19 -12.01
CA HIS A 843 -53.73 -33.41 -12.80
C HIS A 843 -52.42 -33.71 -13.52
N VAL A 844 -51.59 -32.67 -13.77
CA VAL A 844 -50.30 -32.81 -14.46
C VAL A 844 -49.16 -32.33 -13.54
N PRO A 845 -48.81 -33.09 -12.47
CA PRO A 845 -47.76 -32.73 -11.53
C PRO A 845 -46.35 -33.03 -12.07
N TYR A 846 -45.43 -32.12 -11.82
CA TYR A 846 -43.99 -32.30 -12.04
C TYR A 846 -43.24 -31.97 -10.76
N GLN A 847 -42.42 -32.91 -10.29
CA GLN A 847 -41.58 -32.71 -9.11
C GLN A 847 -40.19 -32.23 -9.52
N LEU A 848 -39.65 -31.29 -8.75
CA LEU A 848 -38.30 -30.78 -8.98
C LEU A 848 -37.27 -31.89 -8.72
N ALA A 849 -36.54 -32.27 -9.76
CA ALA A 849 -35.59 -33.39 -9.75
C ALA A 849 -34.13 -32.93 -9.75
N SER A 850 -33.82 -31.87 -10.50
CA SER A 850 -32.46 -31.36 -10.68
C SER A 850 -32.49 -29.86 -10.92
N VAL A 851 -31.44 -29.17 -10.45
CA VAL A 851 -31.20 -27.75 -10.69
C VAL A 851 -29.75 -27.59 -11.15
N CYS A 852 -29.56 -27.19 -12.41
CA CYS A 852 -28.25 -26.81 -12.94
C CYS A 852 -27.97 -25.34 -12.58
N MET A 853 -26.84 -25.12 -11.91
CA MET A 853 -26.48 -23.83 -11.33
C MET A 853 -25.29 -23.25 -12.09
N HIS A 854 -25.29 -21.92 -12.27
CA HIS A 854 -24.17 -21.20 -12.87
C HIS A 854 -23.77 -20.01 -11.98
N ARG A 855 -22.61 -20.12 -11.33
CA ARG A 855 -22.02 -19.08 -10.47
C ARG A 855 -20.96 -18.31 -11.25
N GLY A 856 -21.16 -17.01 -11.47
CA GLY A 856 -20.25 -16.17 -12.26
C GLY A 856 -20.99 -15.13 -13.11
N GLU A 857 -20.22 -14.42 -13.93
CA GLU A 857 -20.70 -13.40 -14.86
C GLU A 857 -21.35 -14.02 -16.11
N ALA A 858 -21.77 -13.19 -17.08
CA ALA A 858 -22.38 -13.68 -18.31
C ALA A 858 -21.37 -14.36 -19.27
N THR A 859 -20.07 -14.05 -19.15
CA THR A 859 -19.02 -14.50 -20.06
C THR A 859 -18.16 -15.63 -19.49
N HIS A 860 -18.09 -15.75 -18.17
CA HIS A 860 -17.35 -16.79 -17.47
C HIS A 860 -18.05 -17.15 -16.16
N GLY A 861 -17.94 -18.41 -15.77
CA GLY A 861 -18.41 -18.87 -14.48
C GLY A 861 -18.23 -20.37 -14.31
N HIS A 862 -18.80 -20.84 -13.21
CA HIS A 862 -18.67 -22.20 -12.71
C HIS A 862 -20.03 -22.89 -12.66
N TYR A 863 -20.10 -24.08 -13.25
CA TYR A 863 -21.30 -24.89 -13.30
C TYR A 863 -21.21 -26.06 -12.31
N PHE A 864 -22.32 -26.28 -11.60
CA PHE A 864 -22.52 -27.44 -10.74
C PHE A 864 -24.01 -27.83 -10.77
N VAL A 865 -24.34 -29.05 -10.34
CA VAL A 865 -25.73 -29.53 -10.38
C VAL A 865 -26.17 -30.06 -9.03
N ASN A 866 -27.35 -29.64 -8.60
CA ASN A 866 -28.02 -30.18 -7.42
C ASN A 866 -29.08 -31.17 -7.87
N GLN A 867 -29.02 -32.41 -7.38
CA GLN A 867 -29.95 -33.47 -7.76
C GLN A 867 -30.63 -34.08 -6.55
N ARG A 868 -31.89 -34.46 -6.72
CA ARG A 868 -32.67 -35.12 -5.69
C ARG A 868 -32.52 -36.63 -5.78
N ASP A 869 -32.17 -37.27 -4.66
CA ASP A 869 -32.34 -38.69 -4.47
C ASP A 869 -33.80 -38.95 -4.05
N PHE A 870 -34.64 -39.39 -4.98
CA PHE A 870 -36.04 -39.69 -4.68
C PHE A 870 -36.23 -40.91 -3.75
N ALA A 871 -35.24 -41.80 -3.63
CA ALA A 871 -35.33 -42.96 -2.74
C ALA A 871 -35.10 -42.57 -1.27
N LYS A 872 -34.17 -41.65 -1.02
CA LYS A 872 -33.86 -41.12 0.33
C LYS A 872 -34.59 -39.83 0.66
N ASN A 873 -35.13 -39.16 -0.35
CA ASN A 873 -35.68 -37.80 -0.27
C ASN A 873 -34.64 -36.77 0.22
N GLU A 874 -33.40 -36.93 -0.21
CA GLU A 874 -32.26 -36.06 0.10
C GLU A 874 -31.80 -35.33 -1.17
N TRP A 875 -31.11 -34.20 -1.01
CA TRP A 875 -30.48 -33.51 -2.13
C TRP A 875 -28.97 -33.71 -2.09
N ILE A 876 -28.37 -33.86 -3.26
CA ILE A 876 -26.94 -34.05 -3.43
C ILE A 876 -26.44 -32.97 -4.37
N SER A 877 -25.45 -32.20 -3.93
CA SER A 877 -24.73 -31.24 -4.76
C SER A 877 -23.53 -31.91 -5.38
N PHE A 878 -23.45 -31.82 -6.70
CA PHE A 878 -22.35 -32.30 -7.52
C PHE A 878 -21.56 -31.10 -8.02
N ASN A 879 -20.45 -30.80 -7.34
CA ASN A 879 -19.58 -29.68 -7.64
C ASN A 879 -18.16 -30.20 -7.95
N ASP A 880 -17.98 -30.67 -9.18
CA ASP A 880 -16.76 -31.34 -9.64
C ASP A 880 -16.33 -32.47 -8.69
N THR A 881 -15.17 -32.31 -8.05
CA THR A 881 -14.60 -33.28 -7.11
C THR A 881 -15.33 -33.31 -5.77
N ASN A 882 -16.05 -32.24 -5.45
CA ASN A 882 -16.78 -32.11 -4.19
C ASN A 882 -18.23 -32.56 -4.38
N VAL A 883 -18.56 -33.70 -3.78
CA VAL A 883 -19.93 -34.20 -3.72
C VAL A 883 -20.39 -34.19 -2.28
N SER A 884 -21.49 -33.49 -2.00
CA SER A 884 -22.01 -33.28 -0.66
C SER A 884 -23.54 -33.42 -0.62
N THR A 885 -24.08 -33.81 0.53
CA THR A 885 -25.52 -33.76 0.77
C THR A 885 -25.93 -32.36 1.17
N ILE A 886 -26.99 -31.84 0.57
CA ILE A 886 -27.58 -30.54 0.88
C ILE A 886 -29.04 -30.71 1.31
N THR A 887 -29.59 -29.71 1.98
CA THR A 887 -31.02 -29.67 2.30
C THR A 887 -31.84 -29.12 1.13
N GLY A 888 -33.15 -29.42 1.12
CA GLY A 888 -34.06 -28.85 0.11
C GLY A 888 -34.17 -27.32 0.21
N ASN A 889 -33.93 -26.75 1.40
CA ASN A 889 -33.89 -25.29 1.58
C ASN A 889 -32.60 -24.71 1.02
N GLU A 890 -31.44 -25.31 1.30
CA GLU A 890 -30.15 -24.91 0.71
C GLU A 890 -30.18 -24.94 -0.82
N CYS A 891 -30.86 -25.91 -1.42
CA CYS A 891 -31.06 -25.97 -2.88
C CYS A 891 -31.84 -24.75 -3.41
N ARG A 892 -32.90 -24.34 -2.70
CA ARG A 892 -33.75 -23.17 -3.07
C ARG A 892 -33.05 -21.84 -2.77
N GLU A 893 -32.37 -21.72 -1.64
CA GLU A 893 -31.58 -20.54 -1.28
C GLU A 893 -30.42 -20.33 -2.26
N SER A 894 -29.81 -21.43 -2.71
CA SER A 894 -28.78 -21.37 -3.75
C SER A 894 -29.32 -20.76 -5.04
N THR A 895 -30.60 -21.00 -5.40
CA THR A 895 -31.23 -20.40 -6.61
C THR A 895 -31.64 -18.94 -6.47
N SER A 896 -31.79 -18.43 -5.24
CA SER A 896 -32.07 -17.00 -4.97
C SER A 896 -30.82 -16.12 -4.86
N SER A 897 -29.64 -16.73 -4.76
CA SER A 897 -28.34 -16.05 -4.51
C SER A 897 -27.44 -15.94 -5.76
N LEU A 898 -27.99 -16.16 -6.96
CA LEU A 898 -27.26 -16.45 -8.22
C LEU A 898 -27.12 -15.29 -9.21
#